data_AF-A0AAD8YLY3-F1
#
_entry.id   AF-A0AAD8YLY3-F1
#
_cell.length_a   1.000
_cell.length_b   1.000
_cell.length_c   1.000
_cell.angle_alpha   90.00
_cell.angle_beta   90.00
_cell.angle_gamma   90.00
#
_symmetry.space_group_name_H-M   'P 1'
#
loop_
_entity.id
_entity.type
_entity.pdbx_description
1 polymer ?
#
loop_
_entity_poly.entity_id
_entity_poly.type
_entity_poly.pdbx_seq_one_letter_code
_entity_poly.pdbx_strand_id
1 'polypeptide(L)'
;MRLRFAILLAAIAPAGASLADQAQMTLRGSKSEKDEPADVVSTVTKGSRNRPVKTNAMGDDGSRKGNQRKNGGDGNVDERFVAVPKEAAAVTVGEIETVAKLKPIKKNDYIDKATYRAQKKAERAAELAEKESEREAEKALREAKKADKEAKKAELKAEKAQQEAEKPAEKDGKKKKKAALKKRLEAADNSTSIDEAEDESSNLSLLSDEDGWMPTPSPIEVLTPWPTEPPVALICPDEFDPERTEPYKAGDHVTVEASIFECQAGDFEEFCSIAELTNDIKKEHKDAKKLWKEAWKYVSPCTTAESASDELVEVNDTVEAETEDTSVIEIADDKDVAVEAEIDGEVAIDGAVDIDSLLQPRSAGLEQHNWDMGFEFAEEPCVSDVCSHQISDICLLHYQVNAPQGNEPSTITMELICEGVTWLGIGFSQDGQMAGSEAVIGVLGQEPRKYNLDGRYMGGVNPMDDSQQTLIDASINVYRGPITVLKFTKIMREQGEIELSPGDNTFLYAQGQSYYLGQHAHDSRGSFQLNLPSVEAPVVDMERSFDDVTETAITTVAPTTTVLEQPCTTEWCVEELGTECVLKYVVNYPFDEPSSITMDFTCAGEAWIGIGFSLDGIMDGSEAVIAGVGQEPRKYYLGGKWFGPGGVGEMPESQQTLIDTKVRVKWVEGSNGLVPLMKMRFTKLLSEPNEIEIRPGENLFLYAQGSTPSFPSYHAARDSFALTLPSNGPDSGADTSATVAPAAPEMQVTELSDECTLKHVVNVPAYTTRDECEDCSVTMELTCDSVAWVAVGFSVDGFMPGSEAVIGILGRNPEKYFLKRRNINRIFRLPDEAQTLTDASVTVDDGETVMRFTKMLNEPEEIPITQGLYFLFAFGRDENFGYHGPNSRGRFRLNL
;
A
#
# COMPACT_ATOMS: atom_id res chain seq x y z
N MET A 1 61.78 -21.43 -43.34
CA MET A 1 60.37 -21.06 -43.60
C MET A 1 59.85 -20.30 -42.39
N ARG A 2 59.03 -19.27 -42.65
CA ARG A 2 58.51 -18.30 -41.67
C ARG A 2 57.50 -18.94 -40.71
N LEU A 3 57.49 -18.56 -39.42
CA LEU A 3 56.50 -17.63 -38.86
C LEU A 3 56.87 -17.19 -37.43
N ARG A 4 56.66 -15.90 -37.16
CA ARG A 4 56.87 -15.10 -35.94
C ARG A 4 55.49 -14.82 -35.31
N PHE A 5 55.27 -14.31 -34.09
CA PHE A 5 55.86 -13.12 -33.45
C PHE A 5 55.50 -13.06 -31.94
N ALA A 6 56.37 -12.40 -31.18
CA ALA A 6 56.23 -12.01 -29.78
C ALA A 6 56.38 -10.48 -29.65
N ILE A 7 55.78 -9.85 -28.63
CA ILE A 7 56.11 -8.47 -28.22
C ILE A 7 56.15 -8.40 -26.69
N LEU A 8 57.24 -7.80 -26.18
CA LEU A 8 57.52 -7.48 -24.78
C LEU A 8 58.01 -6.02 -24.70
N LEU A 9 57.57 -5.30 -23.68
CA LEU A 9 57.84 -3.88 -23.38
C LEU A 9 59.21 -3.66 -22.73
N ALA A 10 59.86 -2.53 -23.05
CA ALA A 10 60.99 -1.95 -22.31
C ALA A 10 60.95 -0.41 -22.34
N ALA A 11 61.41 0.21 -21.24
CA ALA A 11 61.37 1.64 -20.89
C ALA A 11 62.61 2.45 -21.33
N ILE A 12 62.51 3.79 -21.44
CA ILE A 12 63.64 4.77 -21.40
C ILE A 12 63.17 6.12 -20.78
N ALA A 13 64.03 6.77 -19.97
CA ALA A 13 63.91 8.05 -19.22
C ALA A 13 64.84 9.18 -19.82
N PRO A 14 65.41 10.19 -19.10
CA PRO A 14 64.91 11.48 -18.54
C PRO A 14 65.80 12.73 -18.84
N ALA A 15 65.52 13.92 -18.23
CA ALA A 15 66.46 15.05 -17.91
C ALA A 15 65.77 16.10 -16.97
N GLY A 16 66.35 16.87 -16.01
CA GLY A 16 67.67 17.02 -15.39
C GLY A 16 67.78 18.32 -14.52
N ALA A 17 68.66 18.31 -13.47
CA ALA A 17 69.22 19.40 -12.61
C ALA A 17 68.37 19.94 -11.40
N SER A 18 68.87 20.22 -10.17
CA SER A 18 70.19 20.62 -9.65
C SER A 18 70.37 20.40 -8.10
N LEU A 19 71.65 20.16 -7.69
CA LEU A 19 72.44 20.19 -6.42
C LEU A 19 71.95 21.08 -5.21
N ALA A 20 72.32 20.93 -3.91
CA ALA A 20 73.41 20.25 -3.16
C ALA A 20 73.11 20.03 -1.63
N ASP A 21 73.95 19.17 -1.02
CA ASP A 21 74.49 19.11 0.37
C ASP A 21 73.79 18.46 1.61
N GLN A 22 74.23 17.22 1.88
CA GLN A 22 74.95 16.64 3.05
C GLN A 22 74.50 16.83 4.51
N ALA A 23 74.22 15.70 5.18
CA ALA A 23 74.98 15.11 6.32
C ALA A 23 74.21 13.89 6.91
N GLN A 24 74.61 12.65 6.63
CA GLN A 24 75.50 11.76 7.42
C GLN A 24 74.87 10.96 8.60
N MET A 25 74.92 9.63 8.42
CA MET A 25 75.41 8.57 9.36
C MET A 25 74.46 7.42 9.80
N THR A 26 74.52 6.34 9.01
CA THR A 26 74.92 4.94 9.35
C THR A 26 74.51 4.24 10.66
N LEU A 27 73.61 3.24 10.50
CA LEU A 27 73.78 1.78 10.69
C LEU A 27 74.83 1.18 11.66
N ARG A 28 74.32 0.17 12.41
CA ARG A 28 74.82 -1.22 12.68
C ARG A 28 75.36 -1.61 14.07
N GLY A 29 74.76 -2.70 14.58
CA GLY A 29 75.33 -3.77 15.42
C GLY A 29 75.30 -3.51 16.93
N SER A 30 75.20 -4.46 17.85
CA SER A 30 74.96 -5.91 17.87
C SER A 30 74.95 -6.36 19.36
N LYS A 31 74.14 -7.37 19.70
CA LYS A 31 74.21 -8.34 20.83
C LYS A 31 75.15 -8.08 22.04
N SER A 32 74.65 -8.26 23.26
CA SER A 32 74.82 -9.48 24.08
C SER A 32 74.28 -9.33 25.53
N GLU A 33 73.76 -10.46 26.05
CA GLU A 33 73.60 -10.92 27.45
C GLU A 33 74.24 -10.11 28.60
N LYS A 34 73.55 -9.94 29.75
CA LYS A 34 73.53 -10.89 30.89
C LYS A 34 72.83 -10.35 32.16
N ASP A 35 72.31 -11.31 32.94
CA ASP A 35 72.14 -11.40 34.40
C ASP A 35 70.99 -10.67 35.16
N GLU A 36 70.15 -11.52 35.79
CA GLU A 36 69.34 -11.36 37.02
C GLU A 36 70.16 -10.81 38.23
N PRO A 37 69.58 -10.36 39.39
CA PRO A 37 68.41 -10.97 40.08
C PRO A 37 67.49 -10.06 40.96
N ALA A 38 66.46 -10.72 41.53
CA ALA A 38 66.00 -10.67 42.93
C ALA A 38 64.54 -10.23 43.20
N ASP A 39 63.85 -11.14 43.91
CA ASP A 39 62.53 -11.08 44.53
C ASP A 39 62.29 -9.88 45.46
N VAL A 40 61.08 -9.32 45.46
CA VAL A 40 60.36 -8.91 46.69
C VAL A 40 58.84 -9.03 46.52
N VAL A 41 58.25 -9.71 47.50
CA VAL A 41 56.84 -9.98 47.82
C VAL A 41 56.00 -8.71 48.08
N SER A 42 54.75 -8.66 47.61
CA SER A 42 53.60 -8.28 48.46
C SER A 42 52.24 -8.61 47.83
N THR A 43 51.43 -9.27 48.66
CA THR A 43 50.04 -9.72 48.51
C THR A 43 49.05 -8.58 48.71
N VAL A 44 47.93 -8.52 47.95
CA VAL A 44 46.60 -8.12 48.46
C VAL A 44 45.49 -8.83 47.66
N THR A 45 44.53 -9.38 48.41
CA THR A 45 43.38 -10.21 48.09
C THR A 45 42.07 -9.42 47.85
N LYS A 46 41.13 -10.03 47.10
CA LYS A 46 39.64 -10.05 47.22
C LYS A 46 39.03 -10.35 45.83
N GLY A 47 38.00 -11.18 45.63
CA GLY A 47 37.16 -12.00 46.49
C GLY A 47 36.02 -12.56 45.63
N SER A 48 35.90 -13.88 45.51
CA SER A 48 34.83 -14.58 44.81
C SER A 48 33.68 -14.92 45.78
N ARG A 49 32.44 -14.73 45.35
CA ARG A 49 31.24 -15.11 46.11
C ARG A 49 30.62 -16.40 45.57
N ASN A 50 30.36 -17.29 46.53
CA ASN A 50 29.72 -18.59 46.45
C ASN A 50 28.25 -18.54 46.01
N ARG A 51 27.77 -19.64 45.41
CA ARG A 51 26.35 -20.02 45.35
C ARG A 51 26.20 -21.44 45.94
N PRO A 52 25.23 -21.70 46.85
CA PRO A 52 25.21 -22.92 47.64
C PRO A 52 24.40 -24.05 47.00
N VAL A 53 24.88 -25.27 47.27
CA VAL A 53 24.20 -26.56 47.13
C VAL A 53 23.21 -26.74 48.29
N LYS A 54 22.03 -27.30 48.03
CA LYS A 54 21.17 -27.90 49.05
C LYS A 54 20.78 -29.32 48.64
N THR A 55 21.05 -30.25 49.56
CA THR A 55 20.62 -31.64 49.62
C THR A 55 19.39 -31.80 50.52
N ASN A 56 18.72 -32.94 50.37
CA ASN A 56 17.88 -33.74 51.31
C ASN A 56 16.56 -34.14 50.59
N ALA A 57 16.26 -35.39 50.25
CA ALA A 57 16.20 -36.67 50.98
C ALA A 57 14.83 -36.96 51.65
N MET A 58 14.27 -38.13 51.26
CA MET A 58 13.38 -39.08 51.97
C MET A 58 11.85 -39.04 51.86
N GLY A 59 11.28 -40.25 51.62
CA GLY A 59 9.91 -40.73 51.90
C GLY A 59 9.13 -41.08 50.63
N ASP A 60 9.13 -42.29 50.04
CA ASP A 60 8.76 -43.66 50.50
C ASP A 60 7.24 -43.99 50.37
N ASP A 61 6.98 -45.26 50.01
CA ASP A 61 5.72 -45.99 49.81
C ASP A 61 4.88 -45.66 48.54
N GLY A 62 4.41 -46.58 47.70
CA GLY A 62 4.34 -48.04 47.73
C GLY A 62 3.21 -48.53 46.79
N SER A 63 3.23 -49.83 46.46
CA SER A 63 2.16 -50.64 45.83
C SER A 63 2.20 -50.80 44.28
N ARG A 64 2.81 -51.87 43.74
CA ARG A 64 2.32 -53.26 43.54
C ARG A 64 1.05 -53.42 42.67
N LYS A 65 1.24 -54.04 41.50
CA LYS A 65 0.52 -55.16 40.82
C LYS A 65 0.79 -55.01 39.31
N GLY A 66 1.16 -56.00 38.50
CA GLY A 66 1.21 -57.45 38.65
C GLY A 66 0.79 -58.06 37.29
N ASN A 67 1.70 -58.81 36.66
CA ASN A 67 1.51 -59.89 35.68
C ASN A 67 0.68 -59.64 34.38
N GLN A 68 1.26 -59.95 33.22
CA GLN A 68 1.21 -61.31 32.65
C GLN A 68 2.11 -61.48 31.41
N ARG A 69 2.63 -62.71 31.31
CA ARG A 69 3.52 -63.29 30.30
C ARG A 69 2.82 -63.58 28.97
N LYS A 70 3.61 -63.66 27.89
CA LYS A 70 3.78 -64.82 26.97
C LYS A 70 4.91 -64.47 25.98
N ASN A 71 6.11 -65.02 26.16
CA ASN A 71 6.62 -66.28 25.58
C ASN A 71 6.94 -66.21 24.08
N GLY A 72 8.25 -66.30 23.78
CA GLY A 72 8.79 -67.37 22.92
C GLY A 72 9.31 -66.93 21.55
N GLY A 73 10.59 -67.20 21.30
CA GLY A 73 11.13 -67.23 19.94
C GLY A 73 12.63 -66.95 19.86
N ASP A 74 13.43 -68.00 20.07
CA ASP A 74 14.90 -68.03 20.05
C ASP A 74 15.52 -67.64 18.69
N GLY A 75 16.79 -67.18 18.73
CA GLY A 75 17.59 -66.97 17.54
C GLY A 75 18.97 -66.37 17.80
N ASN A 76 19.80 -67.11 18.53
CA ASN A 76 21.23 -66.90 18.78
C ASN A 76 22.04 -66.73 17.47
N VAL A 77 22.94 -65.73 17.36
CA VAL A 77 24.33 -65.89 16.87
C VAL A 77 25.19 -64.72 17.38
N ASP A 78 26.30 -65.07 18.04
CA ASP A 78 27.45 -64.23 18.40
C ASP A 78 28.02 -63.45 17.20
N GLU A 79 28.56 -62.25 17.42
CA GLU A 79 29.84 -61.92 16.78
C GLU A 79 30.67 -60.86 17.50
N ARG A 80 31.97 -61.16 17.56
CA ARG A 80 33.04 -60.50 18.29
C ARG A 80 33.49 -59.21 17.62
N PHE A 81 33.92 -58.29 18.48
CA PHE A 81 34.86 -57.21 18.16
C PHE A 81 36.16 -57.73 17.53
N VAL A 82 36.54 -57.15 16.39
CA VAL A 82 37.94 -56.96 15.97
C VAL A 82 38.07 -55.55 15.37
N ALA A 83 39.12 -54.84 15.76
CA ALA A 83 39.43 -53.48 15.36
C ALA A 83 40.60 -53.42 14.36
N VAL A 84 40.68 -52.26 13.66
CA VAL A 84 41.87 -51.63 13.00
C VAL A 84 42.18 -52.11 11.55
N PRO A 85 42.73 -51.30 10.59
CA PRO A 85 43.15 -49.89 10.60
C PRO A 85 42.59 -48.97 9.46
N LYS A 86 42.84 -47.66 9.65
CA LYS A 86 42.90 -46.59 8.64
C LYS A 86 44.02 -46.82 7.62
N GLU A 87 43.75 -46.57 6.34
CA GLU A 87 44.74 -46.04 5.41
C GLU A 87 44.06 -45.21 4.29
N ALA A 88 44.77 -44.18 3.84
CA ALA A 88 44.30 -43.12 2.96
C ALA A 88 44.45 -43.49 1.47
N ALA A 89 43.50 -43.07 0.64
CA ALA A 89 43.72 -42.89 -0.79
C ALA A 89 42.83 -41.76 -1.32
N ALA A 90 43.47 -40.76 -1.92
CA ALA A 90 42.85 -39.69 -2.67
C ALA A 90 42.18 -40.24 -3.93
N VAL A 91 40.93 -39.86 -4.19
CA VAL A 91 40.25 -40.06 -5.47
C VAL A 91 39.54 -38.77 -5.86
N THR A 92 39.81 -38.39 -7.10
CA THR A 92 39.35 -37.26 -7.92
C THR A 92 37.84 -37.06 -7.92
N VAL A 93 37.45 -35.77 -7.85
CA VAL A 93 36.09 -35.27 -8.08
C VAL A 93 35.74 -35.46 -9.57
N GLY A 94 34.76 -36.33 -9.83
CA GLY A 94 34.05 -36.42 -11.11
C GLY A 94 32.61 -35.92 -10.92
N GLU A 95 32.09 -35.27 -11.97
CA GLU A 95 30.77 -34.64 -12.09
C GLU A 95 29.63 -35.45 -11.46
N ILE A 96 28.79 -34.78 -10.66
CA ILE A 96 27.51 -35.29 -10.20
C ILE A 96 26.48 -34.96 -11.28
N GLU A 97 26.06 -35.98 -12.02
CA GLU A 97 24.87 -35.91 -12.87
C GLU A 97 23.62 -35.64 -12.01
N THR A 98 22.81 -34.70 -12.49
CA THR A 98 21.52 -34.30 -11.92
C THR A 98 20.57 -35.49 -11.79
N VAL A 99 20.09 -35.75 -10.57
CA VAL A 99 19.05 -36.76 -10.29
C VAL A 99 17.75 -36.35 -11.00
N ALA A 100 17.34 -37.13 -12.00
CA ALA A 100 16.07 -36.94 -12.70
C ALA A 100 14.88 -37.12 -11.74
N LYS A 101 14.08 -36.06 -11.56
CA LYS A 101 12.80 -36.10 -10.84
C LYS A 101 11.86 -37.10 -11.54
N LEU A 102 11.50 -38.18 -10.85
CA LEU A 102 10.49 -39.13 -11.32
C LEU A 102 9.12 -38.43 -11.35
N LYS A 103 8.44 -38.48 -12.50
CA LYS A 103 7.09 -37.92 -12.68
C LYS A 103 6.05 -38.72 -11.86
N PRO A 104 5.04 -38.08 -11.27
CA PRO A 104 3.97 -38.78 -10.56
C PRO A 104 3.12 -39.62 -11.53
N ILE A 105 2.94 -40.91 -11.21
CA ILE A 105 2.11 -41.84 -11.98
C ILE A 105 0.65 -41.70 -11.55
N LYS A 106 -0.28 -41.61 -12.51
CA LYS A 106 -1.72 -41.45 -12.29
C LYS A 106 -2.33 -42.71 -11.63
N LYS A 107 -3.36 -42.50 -10.81
CA LYS A 107 -3.92 -43.43 -9.80
C LYS A 107 -4.63 -44.69 -10.34
N ASN A 108 -4.68 -44.92 -11.65
CA ASN A 108 -5.52 -45.96 -12.26
C ASN A 108 -4.78 -47.20 -12.79
N ASP A 109 -3.45 -47.28 -12.65
CA ASP A 109 -2.71 -48.51 -12.98
C ASP A 109 -2.49 -49.35 -11.71
N TYR A 110 -2.93 -50.61 -11.75
CA TYR A 110 -2.90 -51.55 -10.62
C TYR A 110 -1.46 -51.99 -10.30
N ILE A 111 -0.71 -51.13 -9.61
CA ILE A 111 0.63 -51.45 -9.09
C ILE A 111 0.48 -52.27 -7.80
N ASP A 112 1.22 -53.38 -7.70
CA ASP A 112 1.28 -54.21 -6.48
C ASP A 112 1.54 -53.35 -5.22
N LYS A 113 0.79 -53.63 -4.16
CA LYS A 113 0.80 -52.91 -2.87
C LYS A 113 2.20 -52.86 -2.25
N ALA A 114 3.07 -53.82 -2.56
CA ALA A 114 4.47 -53.81 -2.14
C ALA A 114 5.26 -52.68 -2.80
N THR A 115 5.08 -52.45 -4.09
CA THR A 115 5.76 -51.39 -4.86
C THR A 115 5.32 -50.00 -4.41
N TYR A 116 4.02 -49.79 -4.15
CA TYR A 116 3.51 -48.52 -3.60
C TYR A 116 4.11 -48.22 -2.22
N ARG A 117 4.24 -49.23 -1.35
CA ARG A 117 4.86 -49.05 -0.03
C ARG A 117 6.36 -48.76 -0.13
N ALA A 118 7.07 -49.37 -1.07
CA ALA A 118 8.48 -49.10 -1.32
C ALA A 118 8.69 -47.68 -1.83
N GLN A 119 7.85 -47.23 -2.77
CA GLN A 119 7.88 -45.86 -3.29
C GLN A 119 7.60 -44.82 -2.20
N LYS A 120 6.54 -45.00 -1.42
CA LYS A 120 6.20 -44.09 -0.32
C LYS A 120 7.27 -44.04 0.78
N LYS A 121 8.00 -45.14 0.98
CA LYS A 121 9.17 -45.17 1.88
C LYS A 121 10.36 -44.41 1.29
N ALA A 122 10.60 -44.50 -0.02
CA ALA A 122 11.64 -43.75 -0.71
C ALA A 122 11.34 -42.25 -0.73
N GLU A 123 10.09 -41.85 -0.98
CA GLU A 123 9.64 -40.45 -0.92
C GLU A 123 9.87 -39.83 0.47
N ARG A 124 9.48 -40.54 1.54
CA ARG A 124 9.73 -40.08 2.92
C ARG A 124 11.22 -39.98 3.25
N ALA A 125 12.05 -40.87 2.70
CA ALA A 125 13.49 -40.81 2.89
C ALA A 125 14.12 -39.63 2.14
N ALA A 126 13.63 -39.32 0.93
CA ALA A 126 14.04 -38.15 0.17
C ALA A 126 13.63 -36.84 0.87
N GLU A 127 12.40 -36.77 1.38
CA GLU A 127 11.91 -35.60 2.13
C GLU A 127 12.71 -35.36 3.42
N LEU A 128 13.10 -36.44 4.13
CA LEU A 128 13.97 -36.34 5.31
C LEU A 128 15.38 -35.84 4.95
N ALA A 129 15.94 -36.30 3.83
CA ALA A 129 17.25 -35.85 3.35
C ALA A 129 17.22 -34.37 2.90
N GLU A 130 16.13 -33.93 2.27
CA GLU A 130 15.94 -32.53 1.89
C GLU A 130 15.87 -31.63 3.13
N LYS A 131 15.03 -31.98 4.12
CA LYS A 131 14.93 -31.27 5.42
C LYS A 131 16.25 -31.25 6.19
N GLU A 132 17.07 -32.29 6.09
CA GLU A 132 18.40 -32.30 6.70
C GLU A 132 19.36 -31.34 5.99
N SER A 133 19.33 -31.31 4.65
CA SER A 133 20.16 -30.38 3.88
C SER A 133 19.77 -28.90 4.09
N GLU A 134 18.47 -28.60 4.24
CA GLU A 134 17.98 -27.26 4.60
C GLU A 134 18.48 -26.82 5.99
N ARG A 135 18.46 -27.73 6.98
CA ARG A 135 18.98 -27.45 8.33
C ARG A 135 20.49 -27.19 8.32
N GLU A 136 21.25 -27.89 7.49
CA GLU A 136 22.68 -27.63 7.31
C GLU A 136 22.94 -26.29 6.63
N ALA A 137 22.16 -25.93 5.61
CA ALA A 137 22.24 -24.64 4.93
C ALA A 137 21.89 -23.47 5.88
N GLU A 138 20.84 -23.62 6.69
CA GLU A 138 20.45 -22.61 7.68
C GLU A 138 21.54 -22.42 8.75
N LYS A 139 22.16 -23.52 9.21
CA LYS A 139 23.28 -23.47 10.14
C LYS A 139 24.49 -22.75 9.54
N ALA A 140 24.84 -23.04 8.29
CA ALA A 140 25.93 -22.36 7.58
C ALA A 140 25.66 -20.85 7.42
N LEU A 141 24.41 -20.47 7.13
CA LEU A 141 24.01 -19.06 7.04
C LEU A 141 24.12 -18.33 8.38
N ARG A 142 23.73 -18.98 9.49
CA ARG A 142 23.89 -18.43 10.85
C ARG A 142 25.36 -18.21 11.20
N GLU A 143 26.24 -19.15 10.83
CA GLU A 143 27.69 -19.03 11.03
C GLU A 143 28.30 -17.90 10.19
N ALA A 144 27.88 -17.73 8.93
CA ALA A 144 28.32 -16.64 8.06
C ALA A 144 27.89 -15.25 8.61
N LYS A 145 26.63 -15.11 9.07
CA LYS A 145 26.14 -13.87 9.70
C LYS A 145 26.91 -13.54 10.98
N LYS A 146 27.31 -14.54 11.76
CA LYS A 146 28.13 -14.34 12.95
C LYS A 146 29.53 -13.82 12.57
N ALA A 147 30.16 -14.39 11.54
CA ALA A 147 31.46 -13.94 11.04
C ALA A 147 31.43 -12.49 10.52
N ASP A 148 30.40 -12.09 9.76
CA ASP A 148 30.23 -10.71 9.28
C ASP A 148 30.10 -9.71 10.45
N LYS A 149 29.33 -10.06 11.47
CA LYS A 149 29.17 -9.22 12.67
C LYS A 149 30.50 -9.06 13.44
N GLU A 150 31.31 -10.11 13.50
CA GLU A 150 32.65 -10.05 14.11
C GLU A 150 33.63 -9.21 13.27
N ALA A 151 33.57 -9.29 11.95
CA ALA A 151 34.37 -8.47 11.03
C ALA A 151 34.04 -6.98 11.17
N LYS A 152 32.75 -6.60 11.14
CA LYS A 152 32.30 -5.21 11.35
C LYS A 152 32.72 -4.64 12.70
N LYS A 153 32.68 -5.48 13.75
CA LYS A 153 33.16 -5.09 15.09
C LYS A 153 34.67 -4.86 15.11
N ALA A 154 35.45 -5.62 14.35
CA ALA A 154 36.89 -5.42 14.22
C ALA A 154 37.23 -4.14 13.44
N GLU A 155 36.49 -3.85 12.36
CA GLU A 155 36.63 -2.63 11.57
C GLU A 155 36.33 -1.37 12.40
N LEU A 156 35.21 -1.34 13.13
CA LEU A 156 34.86 -0.22 14.01
C LEU A 156 35.92 0.01 15.11
N LYS A 157 36.54 -1.07 15.61
CA LYS A 157 37.62 -0.97 16.59
C LYS A 157 38.91 -0.40 15.97
N ALA A 158 39.21 -0.74 14.72
CA ALA A 158 40.35 -0.20 13.98
C ALA A 158 40.15 1.30 13.67
N GLU A 159 38.95 1.69 13.23
CA GLU A 159 38.61 3.10 12.97
C GLU A 159 38.71 3.95 14.24
N LYS A 160 38.18 3.46 15.37
CA LYS A 160 38.31 4.15 16.65
C LYS A 160 39.77 4.31 17.10
N ALA A 161 40.61 3.30 16.86
CA ALA A 161 42.05 3.38 17.17
C ALA A 161 42.78 4.40 16.29
N GLN A 162 42.41 4.52 15.00
CA GLN A 162 42.94 5.57 14.11
C GLN A 162 42.51 6.96 14.59
N GLN A 163 41.23 7.17 14.91
CA GLN A 163 40.73 8.45 15.43
C GLN A 163 41.41 8.85 16.75
N GLU A 164 41.72 7.89 17.63
CA GLU A 164 42.46 8.17 18.87
C GLU A 164 43.93 8.51 18.63
N ALA A 165 44.56 7.96 17.59
CA ALA A 165 45.94 8.26 17.20
C ALA A 165 46.11 9.66 16.57
N GLU A 166 45.06 10.22 15.96
CA GLU A 166 45.09 11.55 15.31
C GLU A 166 44.86 12.72 16.29
N LYS A 167 44.22 12.48 17.44
CA LYS A 167 43.92 13.50 18.47
C LYS A 167 45.14 14.27 19.05
N PRO A 168 46.36 13.73 19.14
CA PRO A 168 47.52 14.48 19.64
C PRO A 168 47.97 15.59 18.68
N ALA A 169 47.81 15.40 17.37
CA ALA A 169 48.27 16.38 16.36
C ALA A 169 47.40 17.64 16.30
N GLU A 170 46.10 17.52 16.59
CA GLU A 170 45.16 18.65 16.55
C GLU A 170 45.31 19.60 17.74
N LYS A 171 45.75 19.08 18.91
CA LYS A 171 45.95 19.90 20.12
C LYS A 171 47.12 20.88 20.00
N ASP A 172 48.18 20.52 19.28
CA ASP A 172 49.33 21.42 19.08
C ASP A 172 49.04 22.53 18.04
N GLY A 173 48.18 22.26 17.06
CA GLY A 173 47.71 23.26 16.10
C GLY A 173 46.83 24.35 16.73
N LYS A 174 45.91 23.96 17.64
CA LYS A 174 45.03 24.91 18.36
C LYS A 174 45.80 25.81 19.34
N LYS A 175 46.89 25.31 19.96
CA LYS A 175 47.72 26.11 20.87
C LYS A 175 48.51 27.21 20.14
N LYS A 176 49.00 26.93 18.93
CA LYS A 176 49.67 27.93 18.07
C LYS A 176 48.71 28.99 17.51
N LYS A 177 47.49 28.60 17.08
CA LYS A 177 46.47 29.57 16.61
C LYS A 177 45.99 30.52 17.71
N LYS A 178 45.82 30.03 18.95
CA LYS A 178 45.40 30.87 20.08
C LYS A 178 46.46 31.92 20.48
N ALA A 179 47.75 31.59 20.33
CA ALA A 179 48.85 32.54 20.55
C ALA A 179 48.92 33.63 19.45
N ALA A 180 48.63 33.27 18.19
CA ALA A 180 48.59 34.22 17.08
C ALA A 180 47.38 35.19 17.17
N LEU A 181 46.23 34.72 17.65
CA LEU A 181 45.03 35.54 17.83
C LEU A 181 45.19 36.56 18.96
N LYS A 182 45.82 36.15 20.08
CA LYS A 182 46.10 37.06 21.21
C LYS A 182 47.04 38.21 20.82
N LYS A 183 48.04 37.94 19.97
CA LYS A 183 48.97 38.95 19.45
C LYS A 183 48.30 39.98 18.51
N ARG A 184 47.15 39.65 17.91
CA ARG A 184 46.38 40.57 17.05
C ARG A 184 45.43 41.49 17.83
N LEU A 185 44.92 41.03 18.98
CA LEU A 185 44.01 41.82 19.82
C LEU A 185 44.74 42.90 20.63
N GLU A 186 46.00 42.69 21.01
CA GLU A 186 46.78 43.67 21.78
C GLU A 186 47.34 44.83 20.93
N ALA A 187 47.11 44.85 19.62
CA ALA A 187 47.60 45.90 18.71
C ALA A 187 46.53 46.91 18.27
N ALA A 188 45.27 46.77 18.71
CA ALA A 188 44.15 47.59 18.26
C ALA A 188 43.66 48.66 19.25
N ASP A 189 44.12 48.66 20.51
CA ASP A 189 43.74 49.66 21.52
C ASP A 189 44.81 50.74 21.65
N ASN A 190 44.81 51.70 20.72
CA ASN A 190 45.38 53.03 20.98
C ASN A 190 44.79 54.10 20.04
N SER A 191 43.63 54.65 20.38
CA SER A 191 43.20 55.98 19.89
C SER A 191 42.01 56.56 20.68
N THR A 192 42.30 57.57 21.51
CA THR A 192 41.52 58.81 21.79
C THR A 192 40.09 58.78 22.38
N SER A 193 40.02 59.00 23.70
CA SER A 193 39.41 60.14 24.46
C SER A 193 38.21 60.94 23.91
N ILE A 194 37.18 61.17 24.74
CA ILE A 194 36.78 62.48 25.35
C ILE A 194 35.40 62.38 26.07
N ASP A 195 35.45 62.62 27.39
CA ASP A 195 34.63 63.39 28.35
C ASP A 195 33.08 63.43 28.38
N GLU A 196 32.57 63.05 29.58
CA GLU A 196 31.64 63.74 30.51
C GLU A 196 30.40 64.52 30.00
N ALA A 197 29.21 64.18 30.51
CA ALA A 197 28.47 64.96 31.53
C ALA A 197 27.01 64.47 31.73
N GLU A 198 26.49 64.75 32.92
CA GLU A 198 25.34 64.16 33.61
C GLU A 198 23.96 64.81 33.34
N ASP A 199 22.92 64.09 33.75
CA ASP A 199 21.72 64.49 34.51
C ASP A 199 20.48 65.20 33.91
N GLU A 200 19.36 64.47 34.13
CA GLU A 200 18.09 64.87 34.77
C GLU A 200 17.09 65.85 34.12
N SER A 201 15.93 65.27 33.80
CA SER A 201 14.58 65.70 34.21
C SER A 201 13.79 66.76 33.39
N SER A 202 12.63 66.28 32.92
CA SER A 202 11.31 66.91 32.77
C SER A 202 11.10 68.39 33.16
N ASN A 203 10.50 69.20 32.26
CA ASN A 203 9.10 69.69 32.33
C ASN A 203 8.82 70.91 31.42
N LEU A 204 7.57 70.97 30.93
CA LEU A 204 6.75 72.15 30.54
C LEU A 204 7.27 73.08 29.42
N SER A 205 6.69 73.06 28.21
CA SER A 205 5.40 73.66 27.78
C SER A 205 5.51 75.09 27.24
N LEU A 206 4.79 75.31 26.11
CA LEU A 206 4.26 76.58 25.57
C LEU A 206 5.22 77.51 24.81
N LEU A 207 5.06 77.53 23.48
CA LEU A 207 4.65 78.74 22.73
C LEU A 207 4.29 78.37 21.26
N SER A 208 2.97 78.37 21.03
CA SER A 208 2.18 78.89 19.90
C SER A 208 2.93 79.80 18.90
N ASP A 209 2.68 79.85 17.59
CA ASP A 209 1.45 79.69 16.79
C ASP A 209 1.81 79.58 15.29
N GLU A 210 0.82 79.12 14.50
CA GLU A 210 0.61 79.36 13.05
C GLU A 210 1.52 78.63 12.03
N ASP A 211 1.03 77.47 11.53
CA ASP A 211 0.54 77.34 10.14
C ASP A 211 0.27 75.87 9.75
N GLY A 212 -0.91 75.63 9.15
CA GLY A 212 -1.01 74.63 8.07
C GLY A 212 -1.55 73.22 8.37
N TRP A 213 -2.87 73.11 8.52
CA TRP A 213 -3.72 72.00 8.05
C TRP A 213 -3.46 70.54 8.53
N MET A 214 -4.44 70.02 9.28
CA MET A 214 -4.69 68.59 9.46
C MET A 214 -5.13 67.90 8.14
N PRO A 215 -4.94 66.58 8.06
CA PRO A 215 -6.08 65.73 7.74
C PRO A 215 -6.45 64.83 8.92
N THR A 216 -7.75 64.88 9.19
CA THR A 216 -8.61 63.90 9.87
C THR A 216 -8.28 62.43 9.56
N PRO A 217 -8.65 61.50 10.45
CA PRO A 217 -8.34 60.08 10.30
C PRO A 217 -8.99 59.51 9.02
N SER A 218 -8.14 58.97 8.16
CA SER A 218 -8.56 58.20 6.99
C SER A 218 -9.19 56.87 7.40
N PRO A 219 -10.06 56.33 6.54
CA PRO A 219 -11.28 55.62 6.94
C PRO A 219 -11.04 54.11 7.11
N ILE A 220 -11.95 53.50 7.86
CA ILE A 220 -12.23 52.06 7.82
C ILE A 220 -12.41 51.67 6.35
N GLU A 221 -11.46 50.92 5.80
CA GLU A 221 -11.62 50.27 4.50
C GLU A 221 -12.75 49.24 4.62
N VAL A 222 -13.84 49.58 3.94
CA VAL A 222 -14.90 48.66 3.58
C VAL A 222 -14.28 47.62 2.66
N LEU A 223 -14.34 46.35 3.07
CA LEU A 223 -14.02 45.19 2.25
C LEU A 223 -14.76 45.30 0.90
N THR A 224 -14.01 45.56 -0.16
CA THR A 224 -14.49 45.38 -1.53
C THR A 224 -14.59 43.88 -1.85
N PRO A 225 -15.57 43.46 -2.66
CA PRO A 225 -15.61 42.10 -3.19
C PRO A 225 -14.35 41.82 -4.02
N TRP A 226 -13.87 40.59 -3.92
CA TRP A 226 -12.68 40.07 -4.59
C TRP A 226 -12.73 40.30 -6.11
N PRO A 227 -11.59 40.58 -6.77
CA PRO A 227 -11.56 40.67 -8.23
C PRO A 227 -11.79 39.28 -8.82
N THR A 228 -12.87 39.16 -9.58
CA THR A 228 -13.32 37.94 -10.29
C THR A 228 -12.60 37.78 -11.64
N GLU A 229 -11.35 38.24 -11.74
CA GLU A 229 -10.58 38.12 -12.99
C GLU A 229 -9.67 36.88 -12.89
N PRO A 230 -9.80 35.92 -13.83
CA PRO A 230 -8.96 34.73 -13.85
C PRO A 230 -7.47 35.11 -13.95
N PRO A 231 -6.56 34.33 -13.35
CA PRO A 231 -5.14 34.61 -13.43
C PRO A 231 -4.70 34.66 -14.90
N VAL A 232 -4.28 35.84 -15.35
CA VAL A 232 -3.75 36.03 -16.70
C VAL A 232 -2.54 35.13 -16.86
N ALA A 233 -2.62 34.14 -17.73
CA ALA A 233 -1.51 33.26 -18.05
C ALA A 233 -0.27 34.09 -18.40
N LEU A 234 0.82 33.91 -17.63
CA LEU A 234 2.06 34.65 -17.84
C LEU A 234 2.67 34.20 -19.16
N ILE A 235 3.00 35.17 -20.02
CA ILE A 235 3.73 34.93 -21.27
C ILE A 235 5.11 34.40 -20.91
N CYS A 236 5.50 33.28 -21.53
CA CYS A 236 6.82 32.69 -21.28
C CYS A 236 7.96 33.70 -21.58
N PRO A 237 8.92 33.91 -20.65
CA PRO A 237 10.18 34.58 -20.96
C PRO A 237 11.02 33.73 -21.94
N ASP A 238 12.15 34.28 -22.38
CA ASP A 238 13.07 33.59 -23.28
C ASP A 238 13.50 32.22 -22.72
N GLU A 239 13.68 31.23 -23.60
CA GLU A 239 14.18 29.90 -23.23
C GLU A 239 15.60 30.00 -22.64
N PHE A 240 15.93 29.12 -21.69
CA PHE A 240 17.26 29.08 -21.11
C PHE A 240 18.34 28.84 -22.19
N ASP A 241 19.20 29.83 -22.41
CA ASP A 241 20.29 29.79 -23.38
C ASP A 241 21.63 29.61 -22.66
N PRO A 242 22.26 28.43 -22.74
CA PRO A 242 23.54 28.17 -22.11
C PRO A 242 24.71 28.89 -22.81
N GLU A 243 24.51 29.42 -24.03
CA GLU A 243 25.51 30.16 -24.81
C GLU A 243 25.36 31.69 -24.69
N ARG A 244 24.47 32.16 -23.81
CA ARG A 244 24.21 33.59 -23.59
C ARG A 244 25.52 34.33 -23.27
N THR A 245 25.77 35.41 -24.02
CA THR A 245 27.01 36.21 -23.89
C THR A 245 27.13 36.97 -22.57
N GLU A 246 25.99 37.30 -21.96
CA GLU A 246 25.92 37.87 -20.61
C GLU A 246 25.39 36.81 -19.64
N PRO A 247 26.06 36.56 -18.50
CA PRO A 247 25.57 35.60 -17.51
C PRO A 247 24.23 36.07 -16.93
N TYR A 248 23.35 35.12 -16.65
CA TYR A 248 22.11 35.33 -15.92
C TYR A 248 22.39 35.96 -14.55
N LYS A 249 21.62 37.00 -14.22
CA LYS A 249 21.72 37.71 -12.94
C LYS A 249 20.55 37.38 -12.04
N ALA A 250 20.70 37.67 -10.76
CA ALA A 250 19.64 37.51 -9.79
C ALA A 250 18.35 38.23 -10.24
N GLY A 251 17.24 37.51 -10.29
CA GLY A 251 15.94 38.00 -10.78
C GLY A 251 15.71 37.83 -12.28
N ASP A 252 16.69 37.35 -13.06
CA ASP A 252 16.43 36.96 -14.45
C ASP A 252 15.49 35.75 -14.49
N HIS A 253 14.55 35.76 -15.44
CA HIS A 253 13.60 34.68 -15.65
C HIS A 253 13.92 33.93 -16.95
N VAL A 254 13.78 32.61 -16.93
CA VAL A 254 13.93 31.76 -18.11
C VAL A 254 12.83 30.73 -18.19
N THR A 255 12.52 30.28 -19.39
CA THR A 255 11.60 29.17 -19.62
C THR A 255 12.37 27.87 -19.83
N VAL A 256 11.96 26.81 -19.13
CA VAL A 256 12.40 25.43 -19.38
C VAL A 256 11.14 24.56 -19.35
N GLU A 257 10.86 23.86 -20.45
CA GLU A 257 9.69 22.96 -20.56
C GLU A 257 8.36 23.63 -20.14
N ALA A 258 8.07 24.83 -20.67
CA ALA A 258 6.88 25.64 -20.36
C ALA A 258 6.73 26.06 -18.88
N SER A 259 7.82 26.04 -18.11
CA SER A 259 7.88 26.53 -16.74
C SER A 259 8.87 27.68 -16.59
N ILE A 260 8.47 28.71 -15.84
CA ILE A 260 9.28 29.88 -15.53
C ILE A 260 10.14 29.60 -14.30
N PHE A 261 11.43 29.88 -14.42
CA PHE A 261 12.39 29.84 -13.31
C PHE A 261 13.07 31.20 -13.13
N GLU A 262 13.27 31.62 -11.88
CA GLU A 262 13.97 32.85 -11.49
C GLU A 262 15.36 32.53 -10.92
N CYS A 263 16.40 33.22 -11.39
CA CYS A 263 17.76 33.07 -10.87
C CYS A 263 17.88 33.69 -9.47
N GLN A 264 18.37 32.91 -8.49
CA GLN A 264 18.48 33.36 -7.10
C GLN A 264 19.71 34.27 -6.85
N ALA A 265 19.56 35.22 -5.93
CA ALA A 265 20.63 36.16 -5.55
C ALA A 265 21.73 35.55 -4.67
N GLY A 266 22.92 36.16 -4.66
CA GLY A 266 24.03 35.82 -3.77
C GLY A 266 24.94 34.74 -4.35
N ASP A 267 25.32 33.73 -3.57
CA ASP A 267 26.24 32.66 -4.01
C ASP A 267 25.64 31.76 -5.11
N PHE A 268 24.36 31.92 -5.43
CA PHE A 268 23.65 31.18 -6.47
C PHE A 268 23.80 31.79 -7.87
N GLU A 269 24.03 33.11 -7.94
CA GLU A 269 24.04 33.89 -9.19
C GLU A 269 25.10 33.37 -10.17
N GLU A 270 26.28 32.99 -9.68
CA GLU A 270 27.37 32.43 -10.50
C GLU A 270 27.03 31.06 -11.12
N PHE A 271 26.02 30.36 -10.58
CA PHE A 271 25.61 29.04 -11.05
C PHE A 271 24.41 29.05 -12.00
N CYS A 272 23.65 30.16 -12.09
CA CYS A 272 22.51 30.26 -13.00
C CYS A 272 22.95 30.12 -14.47
N SER A 273 24.18 30.52 -14.81
CA SER A 273 24.72 30.47 -16.19
C SER A 273 25.42 29.15 -16.54
N ILE A 274 25.35 28.13 -15.67
CA ILE A 274 26.08 26.86 -15.86
C ILE A 274 25.07 25.79 -16.27
N ALA A 275 25.08 25.37 -17.53
CA ALA A 275 24.20 24.29 -17.99
C ALA A 275 24.61 22.91 -17.44
N GLU A 276 25.92 22.65 -17.36
CA GLU A 276 26.45 21.39 -16.85
C GLU A 276 27.57 21.63 -15.83
N LEU A 277 27.41 21.02 -14.66
CA LEU A 277 28.40 21.14 -13.59
C LEU A 277 29.66 20.30 -13.87
N THR A 278 30.69 20.94 -14.46
CA THR A 278 31.98 20.31 -14.78
C THR A 278 32.80 19.97 -13.53
N ASN A 279 33.79 19.08 -13.69
CA ASN A 279 34.65 18.65 -12.57
C ASN A 279 35.57 19.74 -12.05
N ASP A 280 35.85 20.78 -12.83
CA ASP A 280 36.73 21.87 -12.40
C ASP A 280 35.97 22.85 -11.48
N ILE A 281 34.71 23.16 -11.80
CA ILE A 281 33.83 23.94 -10.90
C ILE A 281 33.63 23.22 -9.55
N LYS A 282 33.51 21.89 -9.57
CA LYS A 282 33.41 21.06 -8.34
C LYS A 282 34.67 21.10 -7.47
N LYS A 283 35.85 21.37 -8.04
CA LYS A 283 37.10 21.49 -7.27
C LYS A 283 37.22 22.86 -6.61
N GLU A 284 36.73 23.90 -7.29
CA GLU A 284 36.83 25.28 -6.82
C GLU A 284 35.81 25.57 -5.71
N HIS A 285 34.58 25.05 -5.82
CA HIS A 285 33.54 25.25 -4.83
C HIS A 285 33.14 23.90 -4.20
N LYS A 286 33.44 23.73 -2.90
CA LYS A 286 33.09 22.50 -2.16
C LYS A 286 31.59 22.21 -2.18
N ASP A 287 30.79 23.26 -2.31
CA ASP A 287 29.33 23.21 -2.32
C ASP A 287 28.73 23.45 -3.72
N ALA A 288 29.55 23.39 -4.79
CA ALA A 288 29.15 23.66 -6.19
C ALA A 288 27.88 22.90 -6.61
N LYS A 289 27.79 21.62 -6.24
CA LYS A 289 26.65 20.77 -6.59
C LYS A 289 25.34 21.21 -5.92
N LYS A 290 25.44 21.78 -4.72
CA LYS A 290 24.28 22.29 -3.98
C LYS A 290 23.84 23.62 -4.58
N LEU A 291 24.77 24.57 -4.72
CA LEU A 291 24.52 25.90 -5.26
C LEU A 291 23.96 25.82 -6.69
N TRP A 292 24.50 24.93 -7.53
CA TRP A 292 23.99 24.71 -8.89
C TRP A 292 22.54 24.18 -8.95
N LYS A 293 22.18 23.26 -8.05
CA LYS A 293 20.82 22.71 -8.00
C LYS A 293 19.79 23.70 -7.46
N GLU A 294 20.23 24.58 -6.58
CA GLU A 294 19.40 25.59 -5.91
C GLU A 294 19.50 26.96 -6.60
N ALA A 295 20.21 27.06 -7.74
CA ALA A 295 20.43 28.34 -8.42
C ALA A 295 19.14 28.94 -9.01
N TRP A 296 18.20 28.07 -9.38
CA TRP A 296 16.93 28.42 -9.99
C TRP A 296 15.77 28.17 -9.02
N LYS A 297 14.89 29.16 -8.87
CA LYS A 297 13.64 29.07 -8.11
C LYS A 297 12.49 28.95 -9.10
N TYR A 298 11.65 27.93 -8.95
CA TYR A 298 10.43 27.80 -9.75
C TYR A 298 9.46 28.95 -9.44
N VAL A 299 8.86 29.53 -10.48
CA VAL A 299 7.91 30.65 -10.36
C VAL A 299 6.49 30.20 -10.72
N SER A 300 6.25 29.80 -11.97
CA SER A 300 4.92 29.42 -12.46
C SER A 300 5.02 28.66 -13.80
N PRO A 301 3.95 27.97 -14.25
CA PRO A 301 3.84 27.60 -15.67
C PRO A 301 3.64 28.85 -16.54
N CYS A 302 3.86 28.72 -17.85
CA CYS A 302 3.64 29.79 -18.83
C CYS A 302 3.15 29.25 -20.19
N THR A 303 2.52 30.12 -20.97
CA THR A 303 2.07 29.81 -22.34
C THR A 303 2.88 30.61 -23.36
N THR A 304 3.28 29.97 -24.46
CA THR A 304 4.00 30.65 -25.55
C THR A 304 3.04 31.54 -26.34
N ALA A 305 3.50 32.71 -26.77
CA ALA A 305 2.66 33.70 -27.47
C ALA A 305 2.03 33.16 -28.77
N GLU A 306 2.61 32.13 -29.40
CA GLU A 306 2.03 31.48 -30.59
C GLU A 306 0.77 30.67 -30.27
N SER A 307 0.67 30.10 -29.06
CA SER A 307 -0.55 29.39 -28.61
C SER A 307 -1.70 30.33 -28.26
N ALA A 308 -1.40 31.59 -27.93
CA ALA A 308 -2.40 32.59 -27.52
C ALA A 308 -3.06 33.32 -28.71
N SER A 309 -2.50 33.22 -29.93
CA SER A 309 -3.03 33.93 -31.11
C SER A 309 -3.99 33.12 -31.98
N ASP A 310 -4.08 31.80 -31.79
CA ASP A 310 -4.98 30.94 -32.58
C ASP A 310 -6.40 30.81 -31.99
N GLU A 311 -6.67 31.38 -30.80
CA GLU A 311 -7.97 31.24 -30.13
C GLU A 311 -8.93 32.44 -30.30
N LEU A 312 -8.56 33.48 -31.08
CA LEU A 312 -9.34 34.72 -31.19
C LEU A 312 -9.93 35.04 -32.58
N VAL A 313 -10.05 34.07 -33.49
CA VAL A 313 -10.58 34.32 -34.85
C VAL A 313 -11.74 33.38 -35.20
N GLU A 314 -12.91 34.02 -35.45
CA GLU A 314 -14.18 33.53 -36.04
C GLU A 314 -15.36 33.23 -35.09
N VAL A 315 -16.05 34.29 -34.65
CA VAL A 315 -17.52 34.28 -34.55
C VAL A 315 -18.08 35.56 -35.16
N ASN A 316 -18.35 35.50 -36.47
CA ASN A 316 -19.33 36.33 -37.16
C ASN A 316 -19.72 35.57 -38.43
N ASP A 317 -20.92 34.98 -38.46
CA ASP A 317 -21.91 35.35 -39.48
C ASP A 317 -23.26 34.60 -39.36
N THR A 318 -24.29 35.44 -39.27
CA THR A 318 -25.61 35.38 -39.91
C THR A 318 -26.45 34.10 -39.95
N VAL A 319 -27.55 34.20 -39.20
CA VAL A 319 -28.90 33.75 -39.52
C VAL A 319 -29.25 33.93 -41.00
N GLU A 320 -29.60 32.85 -41.72
CA GLU A 320 -30.68 32.85 -42.71
C GLU A 320 -31.39 31.50 -42.71
N ALA A 321 -32.71 31.58 -42.67
CA ALA A 321 -33.65 30.49 -42.81
C ALA A 321 -34.07 30.42 -44.28
N GLU A 322 -34.00 29.24 -44.90
CA GLU A 322 -34.76 28.95 -46.12
C GLU A 322 -35.41 27.56 -46.06
N THR A 323 -36.69 27.59 -46.36
CA THR A 323 -37.63 26.51 -46.66
C THR A 323 -37.58 26.15 -48.16
N GLU A 324 -38.28 25.05 -48.52
CA GLU A 324 -38.64 24.61 -49.90
C GLU A 324 -37.56 23.82 -50.68
N ASP A 325 -37.83 22.81 -51.51
CA ASP A 325 -39.00 21.95 -51.76
C ASP A 325 -38.54 20.77 -52.64
N THR A 326 -39.32 19.68 -52.58
CA THR A 326 -39.55 18.60 -53.58
C THR A 326 -38.61 18.31 -54.77
N SER A 327 -38.28 17.03 -54.94
CA SER A 327 -38.39 16.36 -56.26
C SER A 327 -38.77 14.87 -56.15
N VAL A 328 -39.91 14.56 -56.77
CA VAL A 328 -40.57 13.26 -56.98
C VAL A 328 -40.07 12.62 -58.28
N ILE A 329 -39.80 11.30 -58.35
CA ILE A 329 -40.08 10.40 -59.52
C ILE A 329 -40.26 8.91 -59.08
N GLU A 330 -41.51 8.44 -59.21
CA GLU A 330 -42.11 7.18 -59.76
C GLU A 330 -41.69 5.72 -59.41
N ILE A 331 -42.62 5.04 -58.69
CA ILE A 331 -43.43 3.82 -59.00
C ILE A 331 -42.79 2.58 -59.66
N ALA A 332 -42.92 1.41 -58.99
CA ALA A 332 -43.50 0.17 -59.56
C ALA A 332 -43.93 -0.85 -58.47
N ASP A 333 -45.16 -1.34 -58.62
CA ASP A 333 -45.84 -2.40 -57.86
C ASP A 333 -45.18 -3.79 -57.99
N ASP A 334 -45.40 -4.68 -57.00
CA ASP A 334 -46.30 -5.87 -57.07
C ASP A 334 -45.81 -7.08 -56.24
N LYS A 335 -46.75 -7.59 -55.42
CA LYS A 335 -47.08 -9.01 -55.13
C LYS A 335 -46.59 -9.74 -53.87
N ASP A 336 -47.62 -10.00 -53.07
CA ASP A 336 -47.91 -11.11 -52.15
C ASP A 336 -47.38 -12.50 -52.58
N VAL A 337 -47.12 -13.37 -51.61
CA VAL A 337 -47.87 -14.62 -51.34
C VAL A 337 -47.09 -15.51 -50.35
N ALA A 338 -47.75 -15.83 -49.23
CA ALA A 338 -47.35 -16.84 -48.24
C ALA A 338 -47.44 -18.27 -48.81
N VAL A 339 -46.84 -19.26 -48.14
CA VAL A 339 -47.45 -20.58 -47.82
C VAL A 339 -46.42 -21.51 -47.15
N GLU A 340 -46.96 -22.28 -46.22
CA GLU A 340 -46.39 -23.20 -45.24
C GLU A 340 -45.61 -24.40 -45.80
N ALA A 341 -44.78 -24.99 -44.93
CA ALA A 341 -44.06 -26.24 -45.18
C ALA A 341 -44.57 -27.36 -44.25
N GLU A 342 -45.17 -28.40 -44.84
CA GLU A 342 -45.40 -29.71 -44.23
C GLU A 342 -44.22 -30.66 -44.53
N ILE A 343 -43.99 -31.58 -43.58
CA ILE A 343 -42.95 -32.60 -43.52
C ILE A 343 -43.61 -33.98 -43.69
N ASP A 344 -43.06 -34.82 -44.57
CA ASP A 344 -43.17 -36.29 -44.65
C ASP A 344 -42.00 -36.77 -45.55
N GLY A 345 -41.30 -37.90 -45.40
CA GLY A 345 -41.35 -39.05 -44.51
C GLY A 345 -40.27 -40.09 -44.94
N GLU A 346 -39.99 -41.05 -44.04
CA GLU A 346 -39.41 -42.42 -44.17
C GLU A 346 -38.31 -42.79 -45.20
N VAL A 347 -37.32 -43.59 -44.75
CA VAL A 347 -37.17 -45.05 -45.02
C VAL A 347 -35.80 -45.57 -44.49
N ALA A 348 -35.82 -46.77 -43.89
CA ALA A 348 -34.72 -47.53 -43.29
C ALA A 348 -33.75 -48.23 -44.29
N ILE A 349 -32.63 -48.81 -43.80
CA ILE A 349 -32.14 -50.20 -44.06
C ILE A 349 -30.81 -50.46 -43.30
N ASP A 350 -30.70 -51.67 -42.71
CA ASP A 350 -29.58 -52.33 -42.02
C ASP A 350 -28.30 -52.58 -42.85
N GLY A 351 -27.17 -52.85 -42.17
CA GLY A 351 -26.09 -53.70 -42.71
C GLY A 351 -24.71 -53.59 -42.04
N ALA A 352 -24.17 -54.72 -41.59
CA ALA A 352 -22.96 -54.89 -40.77
C ALA A 352 -21.65 -55.21 -41.55
N VAL A 353 -20.58 -55.46 -40.78
CA VAL A 353 -19.25 -56.11 -41.06
C VAL A 353 -18.20 -55.22 -41.80
N ASP A 354 -16.87 -55.25 -41.60
CA ASP A 354 -15.92 -56.21 -41.01
C ASP A 354 -14.54 -55.55 -40.70
N ILE A 355 -13.70 -56.28 -39.97
CA ILE A 355 -12.36 -56.05 -39.43
C ILE A 355 -11.23 -56.31 -40.47
N ASP A 356 -10.08 -55.65 -40.25
CA ASP A 356 -8.71 -55.93 -40.75
C ASP A 356 -8.33 -55.64 -42.23
N SER A 357 -7.54 -54.57 -42.43
CA SER A 357 -6.46 -54.55 -43.44
C SER A 357 -5.30 -53.61 -43.10
N LEU A 358 -4.31 -54.25 -42.49
CA LEU A 358 -2.85 -54.08 -42.50
C LEU A 358 -2.17 -53.27 -43.64
N LEU A 359 -1.17 -52.48 -43.19
CA LEU A 359 0.19 -52.26 -43.72
C LEU A 359 0.50 -51.17 -44.78
N GLN A 360 1.17 -50.12 -44.26
CA GLN A 360 2.50 -49.58 -44.66
C GLN A 360 2.62 -48.39 -45.66
N PRO A 361 3.73 -47.61 -45.64
CA PRO A 361 3.74 -46.22 -45.15
C PRO A 361 4.23 -45.19 -46.19
N ARG A 362 4.07 -43.87 -45.93
CA ARG A 362 4.95 -42.81 -46.47
C ARG A 362 4.77 -41.44 -45.81
N SER A 363 5.83 -41.05 -45.10
CA SER A 363 6.51 -39.74 -45.08
C SER A 363 5.73 -38.41 -45.01
N ALA A 364 6.12 -37.67 -43.96
CA ALA A 364 6.41 -36.24 -43.91
C ALA A 364 5.23 -35.25 -43.86
N GLY A 365 5.17 -34.53 -42.74
CA GLY A 365 4.36 -33.33 -42.54
C GLY A 365 4.21 -33.08 -41.04
N LEU A 366 5.13 -32.30 -40.45
CA LEU A 366 4.91 -31.69 -39.14
C LEU A 366 3.79 -30.65 -39.33
N GLU A 367 2.58 -30.99 -38.91
CA GLU A 367 1.51 -30.02 -38.64
C GLU A 367 1.24 -29.99 -37.13
N GLN A 368 1.24 -28.77 -36.61
CA GLN A 368 0.93 -28.42 -35.24
C GLN A 368 -0.57 -28.67 -35.02
N HIS A 369 -0.91 -29.82 -34.43
CA HIS A 369 -2.27 -30.09 -33.99
C HIS A 369 -2.62 -29.19 -32.79
N ASN A 370 -3.49 -28.20 -33.03
CA ASN A 370 -4.34 -27.62 -32.01
C ASN A 370 -5.17 -28.75 -31.39
N TRP A 371 -4.99 -28.99 -30.10
CA TRP A 371 -5.87 -29.84 -29.31
C TRP A 371 -7.08 -28.99 -28.90
N ASP A 372 -8.09 -29.01 -29.75
CA ASP A 372 -9.46 -28.66 -29.38
C ASP A 372 -10.01 -29.76 -28.45
N MET A 373 -9.91 -29.53 -27.15
CA MET A 373 -10.60 -30.29 -26.13
C MET A 373 -11.85 -29.51 -25.76
N GLY A 374 -12.93 -29.73 -26.51
CA GLY A 374 -14.26 -29.19 -26.26
C GLY A 374 -14.79 -29.59 -24.89
N PHE A 375 -14.43 -28.81 -23.88
CA PHE A 375 -15.09 -28.74 -22.59
C PHE A 375 -15.81 -27.40 -22.56
N GLU A 376 -17.02 -27.40 -23.12
CA GLU A 376 -17.94 -26.28 -23.12
C GLU A 376 -18.36 -26.05 -21.65
N PHE A 377 -17.64 -25.18 -20.95
CA PHE A 377 -18.17 -24.58 -19.73
C PHE A 377 -19.35 -23.73 -20.18
N ALA A 378 -20.57 -24.15 -19.86
CA ALA A 378 -21.71 -23.26 -19.97
C ALA A 378 -21.44 -22.08 -19.04
N GLU A 379 -21.07 -20.94 -19.63
CA GLU A 379 -20.92 -19.68 -18.92
C GLU A 379 -22.26 -19.41 -18.22
N GLU A 380 -22.26 -19.39 -16.89
CA GLU A 380 -23.44 -18.98 -16.15
C GLU A 380 -23.72 -17.53 -16.55
N PRO A 381 -24.94 -17.21 -17.02
CA PRO A 381 -25.28 -15.85 -17.40
C PRO A 381 -25.05 -14.94 -16.19
N CYS A 382 -24.38 -13.81 -16.37
CA CYS A 382 -24.18 -12.85 -15.29
C CYS A 382 -25.52 -12.49 -14.64
N VAL A 383 -25.72 -12.89 -13.38
CA VAL A 383 -26.92 -12.53 -12.59
C VAL A 383 -26.61 -11.47 -11.53
N SER A 384 -25.34 -11.08 -11.37
CA SER A 384 -24.87 -10.06 -10.44
C SER A 384 -24.63 -8.72 -11.13
N ASP A 385 -24.67 -7.63 -10.35
CA ASP A 385 -24.37 -6.27 -10.81
C ASP A 385 -22.95 -6.14 -11.38
N VAL A 386 -22.04 -7.04 -11.01
CA VAL A 386 -20.67 -7.12 -11.56
C VAL A 386 -20.43 -8.51 -12.13
N CYS A 387 -20.03 -8.57 -13.40
CA CYS A 387 -19.59 -9.78 -14.10
C CYS A 387 -18.09 -10.04 -13.90
N SER A 388 -17.68 -11.30 -14.02
CA SER A 388 -16.27 -11.70 -14.00
C SER A 388 -15.94 -12.57 -15.21
N HIS A 389 -14.80 -12.34 -15.86
CA HIS A 389 -14.32 -13.10 -17.00
C HIS A 389 -12.82 -13.40 -16.86
N GLN A 390 -12.48 -14.68 -16.80
CA GLN A 390 -11.08 -15.11 -16.71
C GLN A 390 -10.42 -15.05 -18.09
N ILE A 391 -9.57 -14.04 -18.31
CA ILE A 391 -8.93 -13.80 -19.61
C ILE A 391 -7.72 -14.75 -19.82
N SER A 392 -6.91 -14.95 -18.78
CA SER A 392 -5.77 -15.87 -18.78
C SER A 392 -5.58 -16.48 -17.40
N ASP A 393 -4.56 -17.33 -17.21
CA ASP A 393 -4.20 -17.88 -15.90
C ASP A 393 -3.74 -16.83 -14.88
N ILE A 394 -3.36 -15.64 -15.34
CA ILE A 394 -2.82 -14.56 -14.51
C ILE A 394 -3.63 -13.26 -14.59
N CYS A 395 -4.67 -13.19 -15.42
CA CYS A 395 -5.48 -12.00 -15.60
C CYS A 395 -6.98 -12.30 -15.47
N LEU A 396 -7.65 -11.54 -14.61
CA LEU A 396 -9.09 -11.57 -14.36
C LEU A 396 -9.69 -10.20 -14.71
N LEU A 397 -10.77 -10.20 -15.48
CA LEU A 397 -11.53 -8.99 -15.80
C LEU A 397 -12.84 -9.00 -15.02
N HIS A 398 -13.07 -7.95 -14.23
CA HIS A 398 -14.40 -7.60 -13.73
C HIS A 398 -14.99 -6.52 -14.63
N TYR A 399 -16.29 -6.61 -14.90
CA TYR A 399 -16.99 -5.57 -15.66
C TYR A 399 -18.44 -5.43 -15.23
N GLN A 400 -18.97 -4.21 -15.40
CA GLN A 400 -20.35 -3.87 -15.11
C GLN A 400 -20.87 -2.94 -16.20
N VAL A 401 -22.02 -3.29 -16.78
CA VAL A 401 -22.71 -2.42 -17.75
C VAL A 401 -23.69 -1.54 -16.97
N ASN A 402 -23.45 -0.24 -16.99
CA ASN A 402 -24.25 0.72 -16.25
C ASN A 402 -25.39 1.23 -17.12
N ALA A 403 -26.61 1.06 -16.62
CA ALA A 403 -27.80 1.58 -17.28
C ALA A 403 -27.82 3.11 -17.24
N PRO A 404 -28.26 3.75 -18.33
CA PRO A 404 -28.38 5.20 -18.35
C PRO A 404 -29.43 5.65 -17.33
N GLN A 405 -29.08 6.58 -16.45
CA GLN A 405 -30.06 7.26 -15.59
C GLN A 405 -30.49 8.57 -16.27
N GLY A 406 -31.71 8.58 -16.81
CA GLY A 406 -32.24 9.76 -17.50
C GLY A 406 -31.59 10.02 -18.86
N ASN A 407 -30.91 11.16 -19.00
CA ASN A 407 -30.27 11.60 -20.26
C ASN A 407 -28.77 11.25 -20.34
N GLU A 408 -28.24 10.54 -19.35
CA GLU A 408 -26.85 10.10 -19.37
C GLU A 408 -26.66 8.94 -20.36
N PRO A 409 -25.51 8.85 -21.04
CA PRO A 409 -25.24 7.73 -21.93
C PRO A 409 -24.93 6.45 -21.13
N SER A 410 -25.22 5.28 -21.70
CA SER A 410 -24.79 4.00 -21.11
C SER A 410 -23.27 3.93 -21.00
N THR A 411 -22.77 3.40 -19.89
CA THR A 411 -21.33 3.22 -19.67
C THR A 411 -20.99 1.78 -19.31
N ILE A 412 -19.72 1.42 -19.42
CA ILE A 412 -19.18 0.15 -18.96
C ILE A 412 -17.99 0.43 -18.04
N THR A 413 -18.07 -0.08 -16.81
CA THR A 413 -16.97 -0.07 -15.85
C THR A 413 -16.19 -1.36 -16.00
N MET A 414 -14.87 -1.26 -16.11
CA MET A 414 -13.96 -2.39 -16.28
C MET A 414 -12.83 -2.32 -15.25
N GLU A 415 -12.49 -3.46 -14.67
CA GLU A 415 -11.35 -3.65 -13.79
C GLU A 415 -10.55 -4.89 -14.22
N LEU A 416 -9.37 -4.66 -14.79
CA LEU A 416 -8.44 -5.71 -15.19
C LEU A 416 -7.38 -5.91 -14.12
N ILE A 417 -7.38 -7.09 -13.50
CA ILE A 417 -6.46 -7.49 -12.43
C ILE A 417 -5.48 -8.51 -13.01
N CYS A 418 -4.18 -8.19 -13.04
CA CYS A 418 -3.16 -9.10 -13.56
C CYS A 418 -1.98 -9.27 -12.60
N GLU A 419 -1.44 -10.49 -12.48
CA GLU A 419 -0.18 -10.75 -11.78
C GLU A 419 1.00 -10.15 -12.57
N GLY A 420 1.74 -9.24 -11.96
CA GLY A 420 2.93 -8.58 -12.46
C GLY A 420 3.01 -7.14 -11.95
N VAL A 421 4.14 -6.46 -12.16
CA VAL A 421 4.23 -5.01 -12.01
C VAL A 421 4.58 -4.42 -13.36
N THR A 422 3.56 -4.04 -14.12
CA THR A 422 3.68 -3.62 -15.52
C THR A 422 2.48 -2.76 -15.95
N TRP A 423 2.52 -2.23 -17.18
CA TRP A 423 1.37 -1.57 -17.79
C TRP A 423 0.33 -2.61 -18.24
N LEU A 424 -0.95 -2.21 -18.24
CA LEU A 424 -2.07 -3.04 -18.68
C LEU A 424 -2.85 -2.30 -19.76
N GLY A 425 -3.51 -3.05 -20.65
CA GLY A 425 -4.43 -2.47 -21.62
C GLY A 425 -5.60 -3.39 -21.97
N ILE A 426 -6.76 -2.78 -22.16
CA ILE A 426 -7.97 -3.39 -22.73
C ILE A 426 -8.24 -2.70 -24.06
N GLY A 427 -8.37 -3.48 -25.12
CA GLY A 427 -8.70 -3.00 -26.46
C GLY A 427 -10.11 -3.35 -26.91
N PHE A 428 -10.64 -2.55 -27.82
CA PHE A 428 -11.94 -2.69 -28.46
C PHE A 428 -11.71 -2.90 -29.95
N SER A 429 -12.24 -3.98 -30.50
CA SER A 429 -11.92 -4.42 -31.85
C SER A 429 -13.14 -4.93 -32.59
N GLN A 430 -13.17 -4.75 -33.91
CA GLN A 430 -14.21 -5.34 -34.77
C GLN A 430 -13.82 -6.72 -35.31
N ASP A 431 -12.52 -7.06 -35.35
CA ASP A 431 -11.99 -8.25 -36.01
C ASP A 431 -11.00 -9.06 -35.13
N GLY A 432 -10.82 -8.63 -33.88
CA GLY A 432 -9.87 -9.24 -32.94
C GLY A 432 -8.41 -8.94 -33.26
N GLN A 433 -8.11 -8.00 -34.16
CA GLN A 433 -6.76 -7.56 -34.47
C GLN A 433 -6.40 -6.27 -33.75
N MET A 434 -5.14 -6.15 -33.32
CA MET A 434 -4.62 -4.92 -32.72
C MET A 434 -4.68 -3.72 -33.68
N ALA A 435 -4.35 -3.92 -34.96
CA ALA A 435 -4.28 -2.83 -35.93
C ALA A 435 -5.70 -2.44 -36.40
N GLY A 436 -6.05 -1.15 -36.31
CA GLY A 436 -7.39 -0.64 -36.57
C GLY A 436 -8.33 -0.71 -35.37
N SER A 437 -7.81 -1.07 -34.20
CA SER A 437 -8.58 -1.10 -32.95
C SER A 437 -8.31 0.14 -32.09
N GLU A 438 -9.01 0.21 -30.97
CA GLU A 438 -8.82 1.23 -29.94
C GLU A 438 -8.44 0.55 -28.62
N ALA A 439 -7.81 1.26 -27.70
CA ALA A 439 -7.54 0.70 -26.37
C ALA A 439 -7.50 1.74 -25.27
N VAL A 440 -7.89 1.33 -24.08
CA VAL A 440 -7.50 1.99 -22.83
C VAL A 440 -6.21 1.35 -22.34
N ILE A 441 -5.18 2.16 -22.12
CA ILE A 441 -3.88 1.70 -21.63
C ILE A 441 -3.53 2.47 -20.37
N GLY A 442 -3.26 1.74 -19.28
CA GLY A 442 -2.71 2.30 -18.05
C GLY A 442 -1.20 2.04 -17.96
N VAL A 443 -0.42 3.10 -17.78
CA VAL A 443 1.02 3.04 -17.54
C VAL A 443 1.29 3.47 -16.09
N LEU A 444 2.11 2.71 -15.37
CA LEU A 444 2.34 2.97 -13.95
C LEU A 444 2.93 4.37 -13.70
N GLY A 445 2.26 5.15 -12.86
CA GLY A 445 2.62 6.56 -12.59
C GLY A 445 2.06 7.57 -13.59
N GLN A 446 1.20 7.14 -14.51
CA GLN A 446 0.45 7.99 -15.43
C GLN A 446 -1.04 7.66 -15.31
N GLU A 447 -1.89 8.62 -15.66
CA GLU A 447 -3.33 8.40 -15.78
C GLU A 447 -3.61 7.48 -16.99
N PRO A 448 -4.52 6.49 -16.89
CA PRO A 448 -4.90 5.71 -18.06
C PRO A 448 -5.54 6.57 -19.15
N ARG A 449 -5.18 6.31 -20.40
CA ARG A 449 -5.65 7.08 -21.57
C ARG A 449 -6.20 6.16 -22.65
N LYS A 450 -7.01 6.72 -23.55
CA LYS A 450 -7.45 6.08 -24.79
C LYS A 450 -6.42 6.26 -25.91
N TYR A 451 -6.23 5.22 -26.70
CA TYR A 451 -5.26 5.14 -27.80
C TYR A 451 -5.91 4.56 -29.06
N ASN A 452 -5.56 5.14 -30.20
CA ASN A 452 -5.75 4.56 -31.52
C ASN A 452 -4.61 3.56 -31.79
N LEU A 453 -4.96 2.35 -32.19
CA LEU A 453 -4.01 1.28 -32.50
C LEU A 453 -3.85 1.12 -34.02
N ASP A 454 -3.19 2.07 -34.68
CA ASP A 454 -2.97 2.09 -36.13
C ASP A 454 -1.99 1.01 -36.63
N GLY A 455 -1.27 0.34 -35.72
CA GLY A 455 -0.29 -0.67 -36.09
C GLY A 455 0.16 -1.57 -34.95
N ARG A 456 0.93 -2.62 -35.30
CA ARG A 456 1.48 -3.61 -34.35
C ARG A 456 2.82 -3.20 -33.71
N TYR A 457 3.24 -1.96 -33.95
CA TYR A 457 4.51 -1.41 -33.50
C TYR A 457 4.25 -0.15 -32.67
N MET A 458 5.20 0.23 -31.82
CA MET A 458 5.02 1.34 -30.86
C MET A 458 4.58 2.66 -31.50
N GLY A 459 5.09 2.99 -32.68
CA GLY A 459 4.67 4.20 -33.42
C GLY A 459 3.27 4.13 -34.04
N GLY A 460 2.57 3.00 -33.92
CA GLY A 460 1.17 2.84 -34.26
C GLY A 460 0.27 2.75 -33.02
N VAL A 461 0.78 3.12 -31.84
CA VAL A 461 0.00 3.26 -30.60
C VAL A 461 -0.03 4.74 -30.27
N ASN A 462 -1.07 5.43 -30.74
CA ASN A 462 -1.15 6.88 -30.70
C ASN A 462 -2.22 7.29 -29.68
N PRO A 463 -1.92 8.13 -28.67
CA PRO A 463 -2.96 8.63 -27.78
C PRO A 463 -4.01 9.39 -28.60
N MET A 464 -5.28 9.20 -28.27
CA MET A 464 -6.35 10.01 -28.85
C MET A 464 -6.23 11.46 -28.38
N ASP A 465 -6.80 12.39 -29.16
CA ASP A 465 -6.85 13.82 -28.83
C ASP A 465 -7.48 14.04 -27.45
N ASP A 466 -7.08 15.10 -26.75
CA ASP A 466 -7.55 15.36 -25.37
C ASP A 466 -9.08 15.50 -25.29
N SER A 467 -9.72 16.04 -26.34
CA SER A 467 -11.19 16.11 -26.45
C SER A 467 -11.88 14.75 -26.50
N GLN A 468 -11.14 13.71 -26.88
CA GLN A 468 -11.60 12.33 -26.87
C GLN A 468 -11.24 11.62 -25.58
N GLN A 469 -10.43 12.17 -24.66
CA GLN A 469 -10.05 11.50 -23.40
C GLN A 469 -11.18 11.60 -22.35
N THR A 470 -12.24 10.83 -22.57
CA THR A 470 -13.51 10.86 -21.81
C THR A 470 -13.66 9.76 -20.75
N LEU A 471 -12.56 9.11 -20.37
CA LEU A 471 -12.62 8.05 -19.35
C LEU A 471 -13.05 8.62 -18.01
N ILE A 472 -13.91 7.89 -17.30
CA ILE A 472 -14.37 8.22 -15.95
C ILE A 472 -13.70 7.26 -14.96
N ASP A 473 -13.26 7.77 -13.81
CA ASP A 473 -12.64 6.99 -12.72
C ASP A 473 -11.50 6.06 -13.18
N ALA A 474 -10.70 6.57 -14.12
CA ALA A 474 -9.54 5.86 -14.65
C ALA A 474 -8.39 5.84 -13.64
N SER A 475 -7.90 4.66 -13.31
CA SER A 475 -6.73 4.49 -12.45
C SER A 475 -5.92 3.25 -12.80
N ILE A 476 -4.63 3.31 -12.53
CA ILE A 476 -3.76 2.14 -12.55
C ILE A 476 -2.91 2.08 -11.29
N ASN A 477 -3.03 0.99 -10.55
CA ASN A 477 -2.41 0.82 -9.23
C ASN A 477 -1.70 -0.53 -9.10
N VAL A 478 -0.74 -0.60 -8.18
CA VAL A 478 -0.03 -1.83 -7.81
C VAL A 478 -0.33 -2.12 -6.34
N TYR A 479 -0.96 -3.26 -6.06
CA TYR A 479 -1.34 -3.66 -4.70
C TYR A 479 -0.29 -4.57 -4.05
N ARG A 480 -0.47 -4.95 -2.76
CA ARG A 480 0.47 -5.80 -2.01
C ARG A 480 0.66 -7.17 -2.69
N GLY A 481 1.71 -7.27 -3.48
CA GLY A 481 2.03 -8.41 -4.35
C GLY A 481 2.54 -7.87 -5.70
N PRO A 482 3.07 -8.70 -6.61
CA PRO A 482 3.19 -8.29 -8.00
C PRO A 482 1.79 -8.35 -8.61
N ILE A 483 0.89 -7.43 -8.28
CA ILE A 483 -0.45 -7.34 -8.90
C ILE A 483 -0.66 -5.91 -9.38
N THR A 484 -0.87 -5.75 -10.68
CA THR A 484 -1.31 -4.49 -11.28
C THR A 484 -2.82 -4.56 -11.51
N VAL A 485 -3.53 -3.48 -11.20
CA VAL A 485 -4.96 -3.31 -11.45
C VAL A 485 -5.18 -2.06 -12.30
N LEU A 486 -5.86 -2.23 -13.42
CA LEU A 486 -6.33 -1.14 -14.29
C LEU A 486 -7.86 -1.05 -14.14
N LYS A 487 -8.37 0.09 -13.67
CA LYS A 487 -9.80 0.37 -13.51
C LYS A 487 -10.18 1.60 -14.33
N PHE A 488 -11.31 1.56 -15.02
CA PHE A 488 -11.88 2.72 -15.73
C PHE A 488 -13.36 2.50 -16.06
N THR A 489 -14.08 3.59 -16.33
CA THR A 489 -15.43 3.59 -16.89
C THR A 489 -15.42 4.28 -18.25
N LYS A 490 -15.96 3.61 -19.27
CA LYS A 490 -16.03 4.11 -20.66
C LYS A 490 -17.48 4.27 -21.11
N ILE A 491 -17.77 5.32 -21.86
CA ILE A 491 -19.06 5.51 -22.53
C ILE A 491 -19.17 4.49 -23.68
N MET A 492 -20.28 3.75 -23.74
CA MET A 492 -20.42 2.65 -24.72
C MET A 492 -20.53 3.13 -26.17
N ARG A 493 -21.09 4.32 -26.40
CA ARG A 493 -21.22 4.94 -27.72
C ARG A 493 -20.61 6.33 -27.72
N GLU A 494 -19.45 6.46 -28.36
CA GLU A 494 -18.73 7.73 -28.51
C GLU A 494 -18.55 8.07 -29.99
N GLN A 495 -18.49 9.36 -30.32
CA GLN A 495 -18.38 9.79 -31.70
C GLN A 495 -16.99 9.50 -32.25
N GLY A 496 -16.92 8.75 -33.35
CA GLY A 496 -15.66 8.44 -34.03
C GLY A 496 -14.86 7.31 -33.37
N GLU A 497 -15.45 6.59 -32.41
CA GLU A 497 -14.84 5.45 -31.72
C GLU A 497 -15.59 4.14 -32.03
N ILE A 498 -14.99 3.00 -31.69
CA ILE A 498 -15.61 1.68 -31.80
C ILE A 498 -16.71 1.56 -30.75
N GLU A 499 -17.96 1.52 -31.21
CA GLU A 499 -19.14 1.36 -30.36
C GLU A 499 -19.18 -0.02 -29.70
N LEU A 500 -19.48 -0.01 -28.40
CA LEU A 500 -19.85 -1.21 -27.64
C LEU A 500 -21.37 -1.31 -27.60
N SER A 501 -21.89 -2.47 -27.98
CA SER A 501 -23.33 -2.72 -28.05
C SER A 501 -23.73 -3.89 -27.17
N PRO A 502 -24.98 -3.99 -26.68
CA PRO A 502 -25.47 -5.23 -26.10
C PRO A 502 -25.26 -6.42 -27.05
N GLY A 503 -24.88 -7.57 -26.49
CA GLY A 503 -24.51 -8.77 -27.24
C GLY A 503 -22.99 -8.95 -27.39
N ASP A 504 -22.58 -9.69 -28.41
CA ASP A 504 -21.18 -10.08 -28.58
C ASP A 504 -20.32 -8.90 -29.06
N ASN A 505 -19.27 -8.59 -28.30
CA ASN A 505 -18.25 -7.61 -28.68
C ASN A 505 -16.88 -8.29 -28.64
N THR A 506 -15.98 -7.87 -29.53
CA THR A 506 -14.61 -8.40 -29.55
C THR A 506 -13.68 -7.46 -28.80
N PHE A 507 -13.09 -7.97 -27.72
CA PHE A 507 -12.12 -7.26 -26.91
C PHE A 507 -10.72 -7.79 -27.14
N LEU A 508 -9.74 -6.96 -26.82
CA LEU A 508 -8.32 -7.31 -26.75
C LEU A 508 -7.85 -7.11 -25.32
N TYR A 509 -6.81 -7.83 -24.92
CA TYR A 509 -6.04 -7.48 -23.73
C TYR A 509 -4.55 -7.57 -24.02
N ALA A 510 -3.79 -6.78 -23.27
CA ALA A 510 -2.34 -6.88 -23.24
C ALA A 510 -1.79 -6.54 -21.86
N GLN A 511 -0.73 -7.24 -21.49
CA GLN A 511 0.07 -6.95 -20.31
C GLN A 511 1.53 -6.76 -20.75
N GLY A 512 2.13 -5.67 -20.27
CA GLY A 512 3.51 -5.33 -20.58
C GLY A 512 4.55 -6.28 -19.97
N GLN A 513 5.80 -6.13 -20.42
CA GLN A 513 6.95 -6.77 -19.78
C GLN A 513 7.70 -5.83 -18.81
N SER A 514 7.28 -4.55 -18.75
CA SER A 514 7.97 -3.51 -17.99
C SER A 514 7.00 -2.44 -17.48
N TYR A 515 7.49 -1.51 -16.68
CA TYR A 515 6.73 -0.36 -16.18
C TYR A 515 6.40 0.67 -17.28
N TYR A 516 7.19 0.70 -18.36
CA TYR A 516 7.00 1.63 -19.48
C TYR A 516 6.19 0.99 -20.60
N LEU A 517 5.34 1.79 -21.25
CA LEU A 517 4.63 1.37 -22.44
C LEU A 517 5.63 0.88 -23.50
N GLY A 518 5.41 -0.33 -24.00
CA GLY A 518 6.42 -1.03 -24.77
C GLY A 518 5.88 -2.33 -25.34
N GLN A 519 6.80 -3.20 -25.75
CA GLN A 519 6.43 -4.53 -26.23
C GLN A 519 5.86 -5.38 -25.08
N HIS A 520 4.71 -5.99 -25.32
CA HIS A 520 4.09 -7.00 -24.45
C HIS A 520 4.56 -8.41 -24.86
N ALA A 521 4.54 -9.36 -23.92
CA ALA A 521 4.93 -10.73 -24.21
C ALA A 521 3.92 -11.40 -25.17
N HIS A 522 4.38 -12.38 -25.95
CA HIS A 522 3.49 -13.10 -26.87
C HIS A 522 2.37 -13.84 -26.12
N ASP A 523 2.65 -14.30 -24.91
CA ASP A 523 1.72 -15.08 -24.07
C ASP A 523 0.91 -14.19 -23.12
N SER A 524 1.15 -12.87 -23.13
CA SER A 524 0.49 -11.88 -22.26
C SER A 524 -0.39 -10.94 -23.08
N ARG A 525 -1.07 -11.49 -24.09
CA ARG A 525 -1.97 -10.77 -25.00
C ARG A 525 -2.94 -11.73 -25.66
N GLY A 526 -4.08 -11.23 -26.09
CA GLY A 526 -5.05 -12.00 -26.86
C GLY A 526 -6.28 -11.20 -27.21
N SER A 527 -7.17 -11.83 -27.98
CA SER A 527 -8.54 -11.37 -28.18
C SER A 527 -9.50 -12.32 -27.48
N PHE A 528 -10.63 -11.80 -27.02
CA PHE A 528 -11.71 -12.58 -26.42
C PHE A 528 -13.04 -11.95 -26.82
N GLN A 529 -14.10 -12.75 -26.84
CA GLN A 529 -15.46 -12.25 -27.03
C GLN A 529 -16.13 -12.10 -25.68
N LEU A 530 -16.89 -11.03 -25.53
CA LEU A 530 -17.68 -10.78 -24.33
C LEU A 530 -19.09 -10.41 -24.74
N ASN A 531 -20.06 -11.15 -24.22
CA ASN A 531 -21.47 -10.87 -24.41
C ASN A 531 -21.93 -9.85 -23.35
N LEU A 532 -22.20 -8.61 -23.76
CA LEU A 532 -22.67 -7.56 -22.87
C LEU A 532 -24.19 -7.68 -22.70
N PRO A 533 -24.71 -7.70 -21.45
CA PRO A 533 -26.14 -7.81 -21.23
C PRO A 533 -26.91 -6.64 -21.86
N SER A 534 -28.12 -6.93 -22.34
CA SER A 534 -29.04 -5.89 -22.79
C SER A 534 -29.50 -5.06 -21.59
N VAL A 535 -29.21 -3.77 -21.66
CA VAL A 535 -29.75 -2.78 -20.74
C VAL A 535 -31.13 -2.37 -21.24
N GLU A 536 -32.11 -3.25 -21.14
CA GLU A 536 -33.50 -2.82 -21.28
C GLU A 536 -33.82 -1.99 -20.04
N ALA A 537 -33.95 -0.66 -20.21
CA ALA A 537 -34.49 0.19 -19.16
C ALA A 537 -35.79 -0.46 -18.68
N PRO A 538 -35.97 -0.67 -17.36
CA PRO A 538 -37.20 -1.26 -16.86
C PRO A 538 -38.34 -0.40 -17.38
N VAL A 539 -39.12 -0.96 -18.30
CA VAL A 539 -40.34 -0.32 -18.79
C VAL A 539 -41.27 -0.34 -17.59
N VAL A 540 -41.25 0.73 -16.80
CA VAL A 540 -42.19 0.95 -15.72
C VAL A 540 -43.54 1.14 -16.41
N ASP A 541 -44.26 0.04 -16.57
CA ASP A 541 -45.60 -0.02 -17.11
C ASP A 541 -46.55 0.62 -16.08
N MET A 542 -46.49 1.96 -15.99
CA MET A 542 -47.24 2.80 -15.05
C MET A 542 -48.67 3.05 -15.56
N GLU A 543 -49.34 2.01 -16.04
CA GLU A 543 -50.78 2.02 -16.29
C GLU A 543 -51.43 0.77 -15.70
N ARG A 544 -51.53 0.69 -14.36
CA ARG A 544 -52.49 -0.23 -13.74
C ARG A 544 -53.17 0.34 -12.50
N SER A 545 -54.34 0.93 -12.77
CA SER A 545 -55.56 0.98 -11.97
C SER A 545 -55.41 1.00 -10.44
N PHE A 546 -55.44 2.20 -9.88
CA PHE A 546 -56.00 2.43 -8.55
C PHE A 546 -57.52 2.27 -8.63
N ASP A 547 -58.02 1.11 -8.24
CA ASP A 547 -59.36 0.98 -7.67
C ASP A 547 -59.42 -0.26 -6.78
N ASP A 548 -59.95 -0.05 -5.57
CA ASP A 548 -60.49 -1.04 -4.66
C ASP A 548 -59.48 -1.88 -3.84
N VAL A 549 -59.42 -1.61 -2.52
CA VAL A 549 -59.80 -2.60 -1.51
C VAL A 549 -59.93 -1.91 -0.15
N THR A 550 -61.12 -2.10 0.39
CA THR A 550 -61.68 -1.69 1.68
C THR A 550 -60.98 -2.27 2.91
N GLU A 551 -60.90 -1.41 3.93
CA GLU A 551 -60.93 -1.67 5.38
C GLU A 551 -61.33 -3.10 5.83
N THR A 552 -60.47 -3.75 6.63
CA THR A 552 -60.96 -4.59 7.74
C THR A 552 -59.99 -4.54 8.92
N ALA A 553 -60.49 -4.01 10.04
CA ALA A 553 -59.79 -3.90 11.31
C ALA A 553 -59.64 -5.26 12.01
N ILE A 554 -58.46 -5.54 12.57
CA ILE A 554 -58.32 -6.46 13.71
C ILE A 554 -57.39 -5.83 14.76
N THR A 555 -58.00 -5.54 15.90
CA THR A 555 -57.38 -5.15 17.17
C THR A 555 -56.71 -6.36 17.82
N THR A 556 -55.42 -6.28 18.15
CA THR A 556 -54.82 -7.06 19.26
C THR A 556 -53.74 -6.23 19.94
N VAL A 557 -53.97 -5.92 21.21
CA VAL A 557 -53.10 -5.09 22.07
C VAL A 557 -52.07 -6.01 22.73
N ALA A 558 -50.78 -5.80 22.45
CA ALA A 558 -49.66 -6.38 23.19
C ALA A 558 -48.96 -5.27 24.00
N PRO A 559 -48.37 -5.61 25.18
CA PRO A 559 -47.89 -4.61 26.12
C PRO A 559 -46.65 -3.88 25.60
N THR A 560 -46.74 -2.56 25.53
CA THR A 560 -45.64 -1.64 25.22
C THR A 560 -44.63 -1.66 26.37
N THR A 561 -43.61 -2.50 26.24
CA THR A 561 -42.37 -2.36 27.01
C THR A 561 -41.67 -1.12 26.48
N THR A 562 -41.55 -0.08 27.31
CA THR A 562 -40.83 1.15 26.98
C THR A 562 -39.34 0.83 26.96
N VAL A 563 -38.84 0.36 25.81
CA VAL A 563 -37.41 0.23 25.54
C VAL A 563 -36.87 1.64 25.46
N LEU A 564 -35.98 1.96 26.40
CA LEU A 564 -35.21 3.19 26.38
C LEU A 564 -34.30 3.08 25.14
N GLU A 565 -34.67 3.73 24.04
CA GLU A 565 -33.84 3.80 22.83
C GLU A 565 -32.47 4.34 23.23
N GLN A 566 -31.49 3.46 23.44
CA GLN A 566 -30.10 3.88 23.48
C GLN A 566 -29.73 4.23 22.04
N PRO A 567 -29.32 5.48 21.79
CA PRO A 567 -29.06 5.91 20.43
C PRO A 567 -27.78 5.23 19.95
N CYS A 568 -27.88 4.47 18.85
CA CYS A 568 -26.76 4.35 17.95
C CYS A 568 -26.24 5.77 17.69
N THR A 569 -24.96 6.02 17.95
CA THR A 569 -24.35 7.28 17.50
C THR A 569 -24.17 7.18 15.98
N THR A 570 -23.84 8.30 15.34
CA THR A 570 -23.51 8.32 13.91
C THR A 570 -22.33 7.40 13.54
N GLU A 571 -21.57 6.91 14.51
CA GLU A 571 -20.38 6.09 14.27
C GLU A 571 -20.52 4.65 14.77
N TRP A 572 -21.20 4.39 15.90
CA TRP A 572 -21.32 3.06 16.48
C TRP A 572 -22.64 2.85 17.23
N CYS A 573 -23.25 1.69 17.05
CA CYS A 573 -24.24 1.14 17.95
C CYS A 573 -23.55 0.36 19.08
N VAL A 574 -24.13 0.35 20.28
CA VAL A 574 -23.57 -0.32 21.46
C VAL A 574 -24.65 -1.16 22.13
N GLU A 575 -24.34 -2.43 22.36
CA GLU A 575 -25.19 -3.41 23.04
C GLU A 575 -24.45 -3.99 24.24
N GLU A 576 -25.07 -3.94 25.42
CA GLU A 576 -24.55 -4.57 26.64
C GLU A 576 -25.02 -6.03 26.72
N LEU A 577 -24.09 -6.97 26.53
CA LEU A 577 -24.37 -8.41 26.49
C LEU A 577 -24.04 -9.04 27.86
N GLY A 578 -25.01 -8.99 28.77
CA GLY A 578 -24.83 -9.43 30.16
C GLY A 578 -23.96 -8.47 30.97
N THR A 579 -23.38 -8.94 32.09
CA THR A 579 -22.67 -8.05 33.03
C THR A 579 -21.22 -7.74 32.66
N GLU A 580 -20.65 -8.45 31.69
CA GLU A 580 -19.20 -8.45 31.44
C GLU A 580 -18.83 -8.39 29.95
N CYS A 581 -19.80 -8.41 29.04
CA CYS A 581 -19.56 -8.27 27.61
C CYS A 581 -20.26 -7.03 27.04
N VAL A 582 -19.59 -6.34 26.11
CA VAL A 582 -20.11 -5.20 25.36
C VAL A 582 -19.82 -5.44 23.88
N LEU A 583 -20.84 -5.35 23.05
CA LEU A 583 -20.72 -5.37 21.60
C LEU A 583 -20.90 -3.95 21.06
N LYS A 584 -19.90 -3.44 20.35
CA LYS A 584 -20.06 -2.28 19.49
C LYS A 584 -20.16 -2.76 18.05
N TYR A 585 -21.05 -2.19 17.25
CA TYR A 585 -21.12 -2.52 15.83
C TYR A 585 -21.48 -1.31 14.96
N VAL A 586 -21.07 -1.37 13.70
CA VAL A 586 -21.47 -0.44 12.64
C VAL A 586 -21.80 -1.25 11.39
N VAL A 587 -22.86 -0.87 10.69
CA VAL A 587 -23.30 -1.53 9.46
C VAL A 587 -23.06 -0.58 8.30
N ASN A 588 -22.34 -1.06 7.29
CA ASN A 588 -21.99 -0.31 6.11
C ASN A 588 -22.82 -0.83 4.93
N TYR A 589 -23.60 0.08 4.32
CA TYR A 589 -24.37 -0.16 3.09
C TYR A 589 -23.82 0.72 1.96
N PRO A 590 -22.59 0.46 1.49
CA PRO A 590 -22.04 1.18 0.35
C PRO A 590 -22.86 0.91 -0.92
N PHE A 591 -22.90 1.87 -1.84
CA PHE A 591 -23.68 1.77 -3.08
C PHE A 591 -23.05 0.79 -4.09
N ASP A 592 -21.72 0.73 -4.14
CA ASP A 592 -20.95 -0.04 -5.14
C ASP A 592 -20.10 -1.17 -4.54
N GLU A 593 -20.28 -1.49 -3.26
CA GLU A 593 -19.52 -2.53 -2.55
C GLU A 593 -20.47 -3.47 -1.79
N PRO A 594 -20.06 -4.72 -1.50
CA PRO A 594 -20.88 -5.62 -0.70
C PRO A 594 -21.09 -5.05 0.70
N SER A 595 -22.35 -5.02 1.15
CA SER A 595 -22.68 -4.55 2.48
C SER A 595 -21.99 -5.39 3.56
N SER A 596 -21.55 -4.73 4.63
CA SER A 596 -20.77 -5.36 5.69
C SER A 596 -21.16 -4.88 7.08
N ILE A 597 -20.78 -5.64 8.09
CA ILE A 597 -20.91 -5.29 9.51
C ILE A 597 -19.55 -5.41 10.18
N THR A 598 -19.10 -4.32 10.78
CA THR A 598 -17.91 -4.29 11.64
C THR A 598 -18.35 -4.43 13.09
N MET A 599 -17.76 -5.38 13.81
CA MET A 599 -18.06 -5.67 15.20
C MET A 599 -16.82 -5.53 16.07
N ASP A 600 -16.98 -4.86 17.19
CA ASP A 600 -16.00 -4.66 18.26
C ASP A 600 -16.57 -5.32 19.54
N PHE A 601 -16.27 -6.59 19.73
CA PHE A 601 -16.76 -7.40 20.84
C PHE A 601 -15.75 -7.46 21.99
N THR A 602 -16.10 -6.86 23.12
CA THR A 602 -15.26 -6.88 24.33
C THR A 602 -15.93 -7.72 25.40
N CYS A 603 -15.21 -8.68 25.98
CA CYS A 603 -15.72 -9.42 27.14
C CYS A 603 -14.60 -9.80 28.12
N ALA A 604 -14.91 -9.78 29.42
CA ALA A 604 -14.02 -10.27 30.46
C ALA A 604 -14.14 -11.79 30.60
N GLY A 605 -13.16 -12.54 30.10
CA GLY A 605 -13.20 -14.00 30.05
C GLY A 605 -11.82 -14.64 30.12
N GLU A 606 -11.75 -15.89 30.61
CA GLU A 606 -10.47 -16.52 30.97
C GLU A 606 -9.69 -17.09 29.78
N ALA A 607 -10.28 -17.22 28.58
CA ALA A 607 -9.63 -17.98 27.50
C ALA A 607 -9.97 -17.59 26.07
N TRP A 608 -11.26 -17.48 25.75
CA TRP A 608 -11.73 -17.22 24.38
C TRP A 608 -13.08 -16.52 24.44
N ILE A 609 -13.38 -15.73 23.40
CA ILE A 609 -14.67 -15.05 23.21
C ILE A 609 -15.18 -15.34 21.79
N GLY A 610 -16.49 -15.39 21.60
CA GLY A 610 -17.09 -15.59 20.29
C GLY A 610 -18.46 -14.95 20.14
N ILE A 611 -18.75 -14.48 18.93
CA ILE A 611 -20.06 -13.99 18.47
C ILE A 611 -20.56 -14.99 17.43
N GLY A 612 -21.80 -15.46 17.58
CA GLY A 612 -22.46 -16.36 16.65
C GLY A 612 -23.61 -15.72 15.89
N PHE A 613 -23.91 -16.28 14.73
CA PHE A 613 -25.00 -15.93 13.84
C PHE A 613 -25.93 -17.14 13.78
N SER A 614 -27.21 -16.92 14.04
CA SER A 614 -28.17 -18.00 14.22
C SER A 614 -29.51 -17.68 13.60
N LEU A 615 -30.16 -18.68 13.01
CA LEU A 615 -31.53 -18.55 12.50
C LEU A 615 -32.58 -18.73 13.59
N ASP A 616 -32.24 -19.42 14.69
CA ASP A 616 -33.18 -19.84 15.74
C ASP A 616 -32.71 -19.53 17.17
N GLY A 617 -31.53 -18.94 17.33
CA GLY A 617 -30.95 -18.58 18.62
C GLY A 617 -30.36 -19.76 19.35
N ILE A 618 -30.12 -20.88 18.65
CA ILE A 618 -29.53 -22.08 19.20
C ILE A 618 -28.13 -22.24 18.60
N MET A 619 -27.15 -22.59 19.43
CA MET A 619 -25.77 -22.84 18.98
C MET A 619 -25.64 -23.96 17.93
N ASP A 620 -26.55 -24.92 17.87
CA ASP A 620 -26.46 -26.05 16.94
C ASP A 620 -27.04 -25.67 15.57
N GLY A 621 -26.24 -25.82 14.51
CA GLY A 621 -26.55 -25.32 13.17
C GLY A 621 -26.22 -23.84 12.95
N SER A 622 -25.55 -23.20 13.90
CA SER A 622 -25.15 -21.79 13.82
C SER A 622 -23.73 -21.62 13.31
N GLU A 623 -23.36 -20.37 13.06
CA GLU A 623 -21.99 -19.98 12.69
C GLU A 623 -21.44 -19.06 13.77
N ALA A 624 -20.12 -18.95 13.88
CA ALA A 624 -19.51 -18.01 14.82
C ALA A 624 -18.14 -17.52 14.39
N VAL A 625 -17.83 -16.29 14.76
CA VAL A 625 -16.45 -15.79 14.83
C VAL A 625 -15.97 -15.99 16.26
N ILE A 626 -14.86 -16.71 16.42
CA ILE A 626 -14.29 -17.00 17.74
C ILE A 626 -12.81 -16.63 17.74
N ALA A 627 -12.35 -16.06 18.85
CA ALA A 627 -10.95 -15.75 19.10
C ALA A 627 -10.49 -16.23 20.49
N GLY A 628 -9.34 -16.89 20.53
CA GLY A 628 -8.61 -17.23 21.75
C GLY A 628 -7.53 -16.21 22.10
N VAL A 629 -7.00 -16.26 23.33
CA VAL A 629 -5.84 -15.45 23.73
C VAL A 629 -4.65 -15.71 22.79
N GLY A 630 -4.26 -14.70 22.02
CA GLY A 630 -3.15 -14.78 21.06
C GLY A 630 -3.48 -15.51 19.76
N GLN A 631 -4.76 -15.73 19.46
CA GLN A 631 -5.24 -16.26 18.19
C GLN A 631 -6.01 -15.18 17.43
N GLU A 632 -5.88 -15.17 16.11
CA GLU A 632 -6.71 -14.31 15.25
C GLU A 632 -8.17 -14.78 15.28
N PRO A 633 -9.15 -13.87 15.10
CA PRO A 633 -10.55 -14.24 14.89
C PRO A 633 -10.68 -15.15 13.68
N ARG A 634 -11.38 -16.28 13.84
CA ARG A 634 -11.69 -17.19 12.73
C ARG A 634 -13.14 -17.60 12.75
N LYS A 635 -13.67 -17.97 11.58
CA LYS A 635 -15.02 -18.51 11.43
C LYS A 635 -15.09 -19.99 11.77
N TYR A 636 -16.15 -20.36 12.47
CA TYR A 636 -16.46 -21.70 12.93
C TYR A 636 -17.92 -22.02 12.61
N TYR A 637 -18.16 -23.26 12.17
CA TYR A 637 -19.48 -23.85 12.15
C TYR A 637 -19.77 -24.50 13.51
N LEU A 638 -20.88 -24.11 14.12
CA LEU A 638 -21.38 -24.64 15.38
C LEU A 638 -22.45 -25.68 15.03
N GLY A 639 -22.10 -26.95 14.88
CA GLY A 639 -23.09 -27.95 14.45
C GLY A 639 -22.74 -29.40 14.79
N GLY A 640 -23.77 -30.12 15.22
CA GLY A 640 -23.72 -31.30 16.06
C GLY A 640 -23.72 -32.68 15.38
N LYS A 641 -23.53 -33.68 16.27
CA LYS A 641 -23.53 -35.17 16.16
C LYS A 641 -22.77 -35.86 15.03
N TRP A 642 -22.63 -35.28 13.85
CA TRP A 642 -22.03 -35.96 12.69
C TRP A 642 -20.49 -35.99 12.72
N PHE A 643 -19.85 -35.09 13.48
CA PHE A 643 -18.38 -34.99 13.55
C PHE A 643 -17.74 -35.58 14.83
N GLY A 644 -18.49 -36.35 15.63
CA GLY A 644 -17.98 -36.91 16.88
C GLY A 644 -18.04 -35.90 18.05
N PRO A 645 -17.33 -36.16 19.16
CA PRO A 645 -17.52 -35.47 20.45
C PRO A 645 -17.05 -34.00 20.53
N GLY A 646 -17.04 -33.23 19.44
CA GLY A 646 -16.70 -31.81 19.43
C GLY A 646 -17.54 -31.05 18.39
N GLY A 647 -18.68 -30.50 18.81
CA GLY A 647 -19.66 -29.81 17.95
C GLY A 647 -19.24 -28.42 17.45
N VAL A 648 -17.94 -28.18 17.29
CA VAL A 648 -17.38 -26.92 16.76
C VAL A 648 -16.32 -27.31 15.71
N GLY A 649 -16.55 -26.90 14.46
CA GLY A 649 -15.63 -27.12 13.36
C GLY A 649 -15.16 -25.80 12.78
N GLU A 650 -13.85 -25.62 12.65
CA GLU A 650 -13.31 -24.47 11.93
C GLU A 650 -13.73 -24.52 10.46
N MET A 651 -14.18 -23.38 9.91
CA MET A 651 -14.53 -23.30 8.49
C MET A 651 -13.26 -23.43 7.63
N PRO A 652 -13.34 -24.05 6.43
CA PRO A 652 -12.23 -24.13 5.49
C PRO A 652 -11.69 -22.74 5.12
N GLU A 653 -10.41 -22.66 4.72
CA GLU A 653 -9.76 -21.37 4.39
C GLU A 653 -10.50 -20.57 3.31
N SER A 654 -11.16 -21.24 2.36
CA SER A 654 -11.98 -20.57 1.34
C SER A 654 -13.21 -19.84 1.89
N GLN A 655 -13.58 -20.14 3.14
CA GLN A 655 -14.66 -19.51 3.89
C GLN A 655 -14.11 -18.62 5.02
N GLN A 656 -12.80 -18.41 5.14
CA GLN A 656 -12.22 -17.50 6.14
C GLN A 656 -12.10 -16.07 5.58
N THR A 657 -13.23 -15.49 5.21
CA THR A 657 -13.34 -14.19 4.50
C THR A 657 -13.52 -12.98 5.43
N LEU A 658 -13.23 -13.13 6.73
CA LEU A 658 -13.24 -11.99 7.65
C LEU A 658 -12.19 -10.95 7.24
N ILE A 659 -12.57 -9.69 7.30
CA ILE A 659 -11.67 -8.54 7.12
C ILE A 659 -11.54 -7.77 8.45
N ASP A 660 -10.54 -6.88 8.57
CA ASP A 660 -10.28 -6.09 9.80
C ASP A 660 -10.23 -6.93 11.09
N THR A 661 -9.57 -8.09 11.04
CA THR A 661 -9.52 -9.02 12.17
C THR A 661 -8.44 -8.61 13.18
N LYS A 662 -8.84 -8.33 14.42
CA LYS A 662 -7.91 -7.97 15.51
C LYS A 662 -8.35 -8.54 16.85
N VAL A 663 -7.42 -9.11 17.61
CA VAL A 663 -7.69 -9.59 18.98
C VAL A 663 -6.70 -8.97 19.93
N ARG A 664 -7.23 -8.43 21.02
CA ARG A 664 -6.45 -7.81 22.09
C ARG A 664 -6.82 -8.40 23.42
N VAL A 665 -5.83 -8.47 24.30
CA VAL A 665 -5.99 -9.01 25.64
C VAL A 665 -5.36 -8.04 26.63
N LYS A 666 -6.17 -7.45 27.49
CA LYS A 666 -5.76 -6.54 28.56
C LYS A 666 -6.05 -7.21 29.90
N TRP A 667 -5.08 -7.28 30.80
CA TRP A 667 -5.31 -7.86 32.13
C TRP A 667 -5.87 -6.79 33.06
N VAL A 668 -7.06 -7.05 33.61
CA VAL A 668 -7.75 -6.14 34.55
C VAL A 668 -7.91 -6.80 35.91
N GLU A 669 -7.90 -6.02 36.99
CA GLU A 669 -8.15 -6.55 38.35
C GLU A 669 -9.63 -6.93 38.50
N GLY A 670 -9.91 -8.22 38.56
CA GLY A 670 -11.21 -8.79 38.92
C GLY A 670 -11.28 -9.20 40.39
N SER A 671 -12.46 -9.60 40.86
CA SER A 671 -12.69 -9.99 42.27
C SER A 671 -11.84 -11.18 42.75
N ASN A 672 -11.34 -12.00 41.82
CA ASN A 672 -10.53 -13.20 42.08
C ASN A 672 -9.09 -13.09 41.57
N GLY A 673 -8.61 -11.88 41.24
CA GLY A 673 -7.28 -11.64 40.67
C GLY A 673 -7.32 -11.04 39.27
N LEU A 674 -6.21 -11.08 38.54
CA LEU A 674 -6.15 -10.56 37.18
C LEU A 674 -6.96 -11.43 36.22
N VAL A 675 -7.95 -10.85 35.55
CA VAL A 675 -8.80 -11.49 34.53
C VAL A 675 -8.45 -10.88 33.16
N PRO A 676 -8.38 -11.67 32.07
CA PRO A 676 -8.22 -11.11 30.74
C PRO A 676 -9.52 -10.42 30.29
N LEU A 677 -9.43 -9.14 29.96
CA LEU A 677 -10.39 -8.43 29.14
C LEU A 677 -10.00 -8.64 27.68
N MET A 678 -10.76 -9.47 26.98
CA MET A 678 -10.54 -9.76 25.57
C MET A 678 -11.38 -8.80 24.72
N LYS A 679 -10.76 -8.19 23.72
CA LYS A 679 -11.43 -7.38 22.69
C LYS A 679 -11.17 -8.01 21.33
N MET A 680 -12.22 -8.38 20.62
CA MET A 680 -12.19 -8.97 19.29
C MET A 680 -12.88 -8.02 18.31
N ARG A 681 -12.13 -7.58 17.30
CA ARG A 681 -12.62 -6.80 16.17
C ARG A 681 -12.62 -7.66 14.93
N PHE A 682 -13.67 -7.56 14.12
CA PHE A 682 -13.72 -8.11 12.78
C PHE A 682 -14.79 -7.41 11.96
N THR A 683 -14.65 -7.46 10.64
CA THR A 683 -15.67 -7.08 9.68
C THR A 683 -16.09 -8.32 8.88
N LYS A 684 -17.40 -8.51 8.75
CA LYS A 684 -18.02 -9.62 8.00
C LYS A 684 -18.97 -9.04 6.96
N LEU A 685 -18.99 -9.63 5.76
CA LEU A 685 -19.99 -9.30 4.76
C LEU A 685 -21.38 -9.79 5.22
N LEU A 686 -22.40 -8.98 4.97
CA LEU A 686 -23.78 -9.31 5.34
C LEU A 686 -24.29 -10.55 4.59
N SER A 687 -23.82 -10.77 3.36
CA SER A 687 -24.15 -11.94 2.54
C SER A 687 -22.87 -12.62 2.04
N GLU A 688 -22.71 -13.90 2.38
CA GLU A 688 -21.58 -14.73 1.93
C GLU A 688 -22.10 -16.10 1.45
N PRO A 689 -21.55 -16.69 0.37
CA PRO A 689 -22.02 -17.98 -0.13
C PRO A 689 -21.84 -19.10 0.89
N ASN A 690 -22.91 -19.87 1.14
CA ASN A 690 -22.95 -20.99 2.09
C ASN A 690 -22.79 -20.61 3.56
N GLU A 691 -23.10 -19.36 3.91
CA GLU A 691 -23.12 -18.86 5.28
C GLU A 691 -24.50 -18.31 5.67
N ILE A 692 -24.72 -18.08 6.96
CA ILE A 692 -25.93 -17.43 7.47
C ILE A 692 -25.88 -15.95 7.08
N GLU A 693 -26.80 -15.56 6.20
CA GLU A 693 -27.01 -14.18 5.77
C GLU A 693 -27.55 -13.31 6.90
N ILE A 694 -26.95 -12.12 7.07
CA ILE A 694 -27.38 -11.09 8.01
C ILE A 694 -28.20 -10.07 7.21
N ARG A 695 -29.49 -9.93 7.51
CA ARG A 695 -30.42 -9.10 6.73
C ARG A 695 -30.73 -7.79 7.43
N PRO A 696 -31.17 -6.74 6.72
CA PRO A 696 -31.81 -5.62 7.39
C PRO A 696 -33.03 -6.09 8.20
N GLY A 697 -33.27 -5.50 9.37
CA GLY A 697 -34.28 -5.94 10.33
C GLY A 697 -33.73 -6.80 11.48
N GLU A 698 -34.61 -7.54 12.15
CA GLU A 698 -34.26 -8.35 13.32
C GLU A 698 -33.48 -9.61 12.91
N ASN A 699 -32.28 -9.78 13.48
CA ASN A 699 -31.43 -10.96 13.33
C ASN A 699 -31.10 -11.53 14.70
N LEU A 700 -30.84 -12.83 14.77
CA LEU A 700 -30.58 -13.50 16.03
C LEU A 700 -29.09 -13.87 16.14
N PHE A 701 -28.45 -13.28 17.13
CA PHE A 701 -27.05 -13.47 17.43
C PHE A 701 -26.86 -14.31 18.68
N LEU A 702 -25.68 -14.90 18.80
CA LEU A 702 -25.21 -15.63 19.97
C LEU A 702 -23.97 -14.95 20.50
N TYR A 703 -23.70 -15.09 21.78
CA TYR A 703 -22.35 -14.84 22.30
C TYR A 703 -21.95 -15.95 23.26
N ALA A 704 -20.64 -16.17 23.36
CA ALA A 704 -20.07 -17.10 24.32
C ALA A 704 -18.68 -16.66 24.76
N GLN A 705 -18.32 -17.06 25.97
CA GLN A 705 -16.96 -16.96 26.47
C GLN A 705 -16.51 -18.27 27.11
N GLY A 706 -15.24 -18.61 26.95
CA GLY A 706 -14.63 -19.83 27.46
C GLY A 706 -14.06 -19.71 28.86
N SER A 707 -14.23 -20.78 29.66
CA SER A 707 -13.63 -20.87 31.00
C SER A 707 -12.24 -21.50 31.03
N THR A 708 -11.73 -22.02 29.91
CA THR A 708 -10.41 -22.68 29.90
C THR A 708 -9.64 -22.41 28.61
N PRO A 709 -8.29 -22.29 28.68
CA PRO A 709 -7.44 -22.05 27.50
C PRO A 709 -7.54 -23.12 26.40
N SER A 710 -8.03 -24.33 26.73
CA SER A 710 -8.34 -25.32 25.70
C SER A 710 -9.43 -24.77 24.79
N PHE A 711 -9.10 -24.59 23.52
CA PHE A 711 -10.00 -24.05 22.51
C PHE A 711 -10.54 -25.16 21.59
N PRO A 712 -11.84 -25.18 21.28
CA PRO A 712 -12.95 -24.63 22.06
C PRO A 712 -13.27 -25.54 23.27
N SER A 713 -13.66 -24.94 24.40
CA SER A 713 -13.98 -25.64 25.66
C SER A 713 -15.36 -25.26 26.22
N TYR A 714 -15.69 -25.70 27.44
CA TYR A 714 -16.94 -25.32 28.10
C TYR A 714 -17.09 -23.79 28.21
N HIS A 715 -18.31 -23.33 27.94
CA HIS A 715 -18.71 -21.94 28.07
C HIS A 715 -18.77 -21.53 29.55
N ALA A 716 -18.07 -20.46 29.92
CA ALA A 716 -18.24 -19.78 31.21
C ALA A 716 -19.56 -18.98 31.24
N ALA A 717 -19.88 -18.32 30.12
CA ALA A 717 -21.15 -17.67 29.88
C ALA A 717 -21.53 -17.81 28.39
N ARG A 718 -22.82 -17.85 28.12
CA ARG A 718 -23.40 -17.84 26.78
C ARG A 718 -24.84 -17.38 26.83
N ASP A 719 -25.29 -16.70 25.78
CA ASP A 719 -26.71 -16.38 25.58
C ASP A 719 -26.99 -16.13 24.09
N SER A 720 -28.27 -15.94 23.76
CA SER A 720 -28.71 -15.39 22.48
C SER A 720 -29.31 -14.00 22.67
N PHE A 721 -29.21 -13.15 21.65
CA PHE A 721 -29.81 -11.81 21.65
C PHE A 721 -30.25 -11.44 20.24
N ALA A 722 -31.36 -10.70 20.15
CA ALA A 722 -31.84 -10.17 18.89
C ALA A 722 -31.22 -8.80 18.63
N LEU A 723 -30.77 -8.57 17.41
CA LEU A 723 -30.21 -7.30 16.97
C LEU A 723 -30.98 -6.83 15.74
N THR A 724 -31.57 -5.63 15.82
CA THR A 724 -32.28 -5.04 14.68
C THR A 724 -31.34 -4.14 13.90
N LEU A 725 -31.06 -4.50 12.66
CA LEU A 725 -30.24 -3.69 11.75
C LEU A 725 -31.12 -2.71 10.97
N PRO A 726 -30.67 -1.46 10.76
CA PRO A 726 -31.44 -0.46 10.04
C PRO A 726 -31.69 -0.88 8.58
N SER A 727 -32.90 -0.62 8.08
CA SER A 727 -33.30 -0.90 6.69
C SER A 727 -32.87 0.16 5.68
N ASN A 728 -32.17 1.19 6.13
CA ASN A 728 -31.87 2.37 5.32
C ASN A 728 -30.68 2.12 4.38
N GLY A 729 -30.93 1.38 3.29
CA GLY A 729 -30.34 1.78 2.03
C GLY A 729 -30.95 3.12 1.59
N PRO A 730 -30.24 3.99 0.86
CA PRO A 730 -30.70 5.33 0.45
C PRO A 730 -31.98 5.38 -0.42
N ASP A 731 -32.66 4.26 -0.66
CA ASP A 731 -33.66 4.12 -1.72
C ASP A 731 -35.14 4.10 -1.26
N SER A 732 -35.43 4.27 0.03
CA SER A 732 -36.84 4.40 0.45
C SER A 732 -37.34 5.83 0.22
N GLY A 733 -37.90 6.07 -0.97
CA GLY A 733 -38.53 7.33 -1.41
C GLY A 733 -39.68 7.84 -0.54
N ALA A 734 -39.37 8.27 0.68
CA ALA A 734 -40.24 9.09 1.50
C ALA A 734 -40.03 10.56 1.09
N ASP A 735 -40.98 11.05 0.31
CA ASP A 735 -41.13 12.45 -0.11
C ASP A 735 -41.31 13.36 1.12
N THR A 736 -40.19 13.73 1.75
CA THR A 736 -40.12 14.82 2.70
C THR A 736 -38.96 15.72 2.30
N SER A 737 -39.31 16.86 1.71
CA SER A 737 -38.46 18.03 1.46
C SER A 737 -37.91 18.64 2.77
N ALA A 738 -37.17 17.87 3.53
CA ALA A 738 -36.19 18.38 4.48
C ALA A 738 -34.85 18.31 3.76
N THR A 739 -34.16 19.44 3.66
CA THR A 739 -32.76 19.49 3.19
C THR A 739 -31.92 18.68 4.18
N VAL A 740 -31.81 17.38 3.95
CA VAL A 740 -30.94 16.48 4.71
C VAL A 740 -29.54 16.99 4.45
N ALA A 741 -28.87 17.45 5.51
CA ALA A 741 -27.45 17.79 5.42
C ALA A 741 -26.73 16.57 4.82
N PRO A 742 -25.85 16.76 3.82
CA PRO A 742 -25.14 15.64 3.21
C PRO A 742 -24.50 14.80 4.31
N ALA A 743 -24.70 13.48 4.21
CA ALA A 743 -24.09 12.55 5.15
C ALA A 743 -22.58 12.83 5.22
N ALA A 744 -22.03 12.89 6.44
CA ALA A 744 -20.61 13.12 6.61
C ALA A 744 -19.84 12.04 5.83
N PRO A 745 -18.81 12.41 5.06
CA PRO A 745 -18.07 11.45 4.26
C PRO A 745 -17.41 10.40 5.16
N GLU A 746 -17.48 9.14 4.74
CA GLU A 746 -16.93 8.01 5.48
C GLU A 746 -15.39 8.09 5.53
N MET A 747 -14.79 7.84 6.69
CA MET A 747 -13.34 7.81 6.82
C MET A 747 -12.76 6.46 6.37
N GLN A 748 -11.84 6.51 5.43
CA GLN A 748 -11.07 5.35 4.99
C GLN A 748 -10.05 4.93 6.05
N VAL A 749 -9.96 3.62 6.35
CA VAL A 749 -9.06 3.05 7.35
C VAL A 749 -7.81 2.45 6.70
N THR A 750 -6.64 2.73 7.27
CA THR A 750 -5.34 2.21 6.83
C THR A 750 -4.57 1.64 8.02
N GLU A 751 -4.28 0.34 7.97
CA GLU A 751 -3.42 -0.35 8.96
C GLU A 751 -1.95 0.02 8.75
N LEU A 752 -1.36 0.72 9.72
CA LEU A 752 0.02 1.20 9.64
C LEU A 752 1.02 0.19 10.24
N SER A 753 0.64 -0.42 11.35
CA SER A 753 1.34 -1.49 12.06
C SER A 753 0.36 -2.29 12.91
N ASP A 754 0.82 -3.39 13.51
CA ASP A 754 0.08 -4.13 14.55
C ASP A 754 -0.39 -3.22 15.70
N GLU A 755 0.37 -2.17 15.99
CA GLU A 755 0.09 -1.23 17.08
C GLU A 755 -0.58 0.09 16.63
N CYS A 756 -0.81 0.37 15.35
CA CYS A 756 -1.37 1.67 14.92
C CYS A 756 -2.25 1.58 13.67
N THR A 757 -3.36 2.30 13.71
CA THR A 757 -4.35 2.43 12.63
C THR A 757 -4.58 3.90 12.31
N LEU A 758 -4.72 4.25 11.03
CA LEU A 758 -5.01 5.61 10.59
C LEU A 758 -6.34 5.63 9.85
N LYS A 759 -7.28 6.44 10.29
CA LYS A 759 -8.46 6.80 9.51
C LYS A 759 -8.25 8.14 8.84
N HIS A 760 -8.77 8.33 7.63
CA HIS A 760 -8.68 9.60 6.94
C HIS A 760 -9.86 9.84 6.00
N VAL A 761 -10.17 11.11 5.74
CA VAL A 761 -11.18 11.53 4.77
C VAL A 761 -10.74 12.84 4.12
N VAL A 762 -10.89 12.93 2.81
CA VAL A 762 -10.65 14.17 2.06
C VAL A 762 -11.95 14.97 2.03
N ASN A 763 -11.88 16.21 2.50
CA ASN A 763 -12.99 17.13 2.52
C ASN A 763 -12.89 18.05 1.30
N VAL A 764 -13.80 17.86 0.35
CA VAL A 764 -13.93 18.71 -0.84
C VAL A 764 -15.08 19.70 -0.61
N PRO A 765 -14.85 21.03 -0.64
CA PRO A 765 -15.91 22.01 -0.54
C PRO A 765 -16.93 21.86 -1.68
N ALA A 766 -18.21 22.12 -1.38
CA ALA A 766 -19.32 21.87 -2.31
C ALA A 766 -19.29 22.68 -3.63
N TYR A 767 -18.44 23.70 -3.72
CA TYR A 767 -18.32 24.60 -4.88
C TYR A 767 -17.02 24.39 -5.66
N THR A 768 -16.21 23.41 -5.28
CA THR A 768 -14.93 23.15 -5.94
C THR A 768 -15.14 22.28 -7.18
N THR A 769 -14.69 22.74 -8.34
CA THR A 769 -14.54 21.88 -9.53
C THR A 769 -13.41 20.87 -9.27
N ARG A 770 -13.50 19.70 -9.90
CA ARG A 770 -12.56 18.58 -9.67
C ARG A 770 -11.08 18.96 -9.90
N ASP A 771 -10.82 19.99 -10.68
CA ASP A 771 -9.48 20.38 -11.14
C ASP A 771 -8.78 21.44 -10.28
N GLU A 772 -9.49 22.14 -9.36
CA GLU A 772 -8.93 23.25 -8.58
C GLU A 772 -9.29 23.16 -7.09
N CYS A 773 -8.75 22.19 -6.36
CA CYS A 773 -9.03 22.05 -4.93
C CYS A 773 -8.11 22.89 -4.02
N GLU A 774 -8.12 24.22 -4.20
CA GLU A 774 -7.38 25.16 -3.33
C GLU A 774 -7.83 25.06 -1.87
N ASP A 775 -9.12 24.85 -1.63
CA ASP A 775 -9.74 24.78 -0.31
C ASP A 775 -9.92 23.34 0.22
N CYS A 776 -9.33 22.33 -0.44
CA CYS A 776 -9.40 20.95 0.05
C CYS A 776 -8.65 20.79 1.37
N SER A 777 -9.20 19.95 2.24
CA SER A 777 -8.51 19.50 3.45
C SER A 777 -8.60 17.99 3.62
N VAL A 778 -7.76 17.44 4.48
CA VAL A 778 -7.82 16.05 4.90
C VAL A 778 -7.95 15.99 6.42
N THR A 779 -8.96 15.28 6.89
CA THR A 779 -9.10 14.94 8.31
C THR A 779 -8.45 13.57 8.53
N MET A 780 -7.59 13.48 9.55
CA MET A 780 -6.85 12.27 9.90
C MET A 780 -7.06 11.94 11.37
N GLU A 781 -7.23 10.65 11.67
CA GLU A 781 -7.33 10.08 13.02
C GLU A 781 -6.36 8.91 13.16
N LEU A 782 -5.25 9.12 13.87
CA LEU A 782 -4.26 8.10 14.19
C LEU A 782 -4.54 7.51 15.58
N THR A 783 -4.84 6.22 15.64
CA THR A 783 -5.01 5.48 16.89
C THR A 783 -3.88 4.48 17.08
N CYS A 784 -3.16 4.55 18.21
CA CYS A 784 -2.06 3.66 18.52
C CYS A 784 -2.21 2.99 19.90
N ASP A 785 -1.79 1.72 20.00
CA ASP A 785 -2.01 0.78 21.11
C ASP A 785 -1.12 1.07 22.35
N SER A 786 -0.76 2.33 22.55
CA SER A 786 0.07 2.77 23.67
C SER A 786 -0.33 4.16 24.14
N VAL A 787 -0.24 4.39 25.45
CA VAL A 787 -0.36 5.73 26.05
C VAL A 787 0.96 6.47 25.88
N ALA A 788 1.17 7.01 24.68
CA ALA A 788 2.39 7.71 24.29
C ALA A 788 2.10 8.87 23.33
N TRP A 789 3.11 9.65 22.98
CA TRP A 789 3.00 10.60 21.86
C TRP A 789 2.89 9.84 20.53
N VAL A 790 2.19 10.41 19.56
CA VAL A 790 2.01 9.85 18.20
C VAL A 790 2.29 10.92 17.15
N ALA A 791 2.62 10.52 15.92
CA ALA A 791 2.93 11.46 14.84
C ALA A 791 2.59 10.91 13.46
N VAL A 792 2.11 11.78 12.58
CA VAL A 792 1.96 11.58 11.13
C VAL A 792 2.90 12.54 10.41
N GLY A 793 3.71 12.04 9.48
CA GLY A 793 4.67 12.83 8.70
C GLY A 793 4.34 12.86 7.20
N PHE A 794 4.80 13.91 6.53
CA PHE A 794 4.57 14.22 5.11
C PHE A 794 5.93 14.37 4.43
N SER A 795 6.24 13.50 3.47
CA SER A 795 7.58 13.37 2.92
C SER A 795 7.56 13.11 1.42
N VAL A 796 8.37 13.87 0.67
CA VAL A 796 8.53 13.69 -0.78
C VAL A 796 9.35 12.43 -1.10
N ASP A 797 10.29 12.04 -0.23
CA ASP A 797 11.23 10.93 -0.46
C ASP A 797 11.00 9.71 0.46
N GLY A 798 10.01 9.79 1.35
CA GLY A 798 9.71 8.78 2.34
C GLY A 798 10.74 8.68 3.47
N PHE A 799 11.56 9.72 3.68
CA PHE A 799 12.49 9.83 4.80
C PHE A 799 12.11 10.96 5.77
N MET A 800 12.47 10.76 7.03
CA MET A 800 12.24 11.74 8.10
C MET A 800 13.00 13.07 7.90
N PRO A 801 14.30 13.10 7.53
CA PRO A 801 14.99 14.37 7.31
C PRO A 801 14.45 15.12 6.10
N GLY A 802 14.04 16.38 6.30
CA GLY A 802 13.45 17.21 5.24
C GLY A 802 11.94 17.04 5.09
N SER A 803 11.31 16.18 5.90
CA SER A 803 9.86 16.04 5.96
C SER A 803 9.23 17.02 6.96
N GLU A 804 7.90 17.08 6.92
CA GLU A 804 7.06 17.74 7.92
C GLU A 804 6.29 16.70 8.71
N ALA A 805 5.78 17.07 9.88
CA ALA A 805 4.93 16.18 10.67
C ALA A 805 3.96 16.93 11.57
N VAL A 806 2.79 16.33 11.76
CA VAL A 806 1.89 16.65 12.87
C VAL A 806 2.23 15.69 14.02
N ILE A 807 2.56 16.25 15.18
CA ILE A 807 2.96 15.48 16.37
C ILE A 807 1.96 15.76 17.49
N GLY A 808 1.32 14.69 17.96
CA GLY A 808 0.40 14.71 19.08
C GLY A 808 1.09 14.26 20.37
N ILE A 809 1.25 15.19 21.31
CA ILE A 809 1.77 14.93 22.65
C ILE A 809 0.61 14.96 23.63
N LEU A 810 0.51 13.95 24.50
CA LEU A 810 -0.56 13.85 25.49
C LEU A 810 -0.68 15.12 26.35
N GLY A 811 -1.91 15.59 26.53
CA GLY A 811 -2.22 16.84 27.24
C GLY A 811 -1.96 18.12 26.45
N ARG A 812 -1.66 18.02 25.15
CA ARG A 812 -1.51 19.15 24.22
C ARG A 812 -2.31 18.89 22.94
N ASN A 813 -2.68 19.97 22.25
CA ASN A 813 -3.17 19.84 20.90
C ASN A 813 -2.03 19.38 19.97
N PRO A 814 -2.33 18.64 18.89
CA PRO A 814 -1.37 18.37 17.83
C PRO A 814 -0.81 19.66 17.26
N GLU A 815 0.48 19.66 16.92
CA GLU A 815 1.15 20.80 16.29
C GLU A 815 2.00 20.32 15.11
N LYS A 816 2.25 21.22 14.15
CA LYS A 816 3.12 20.98 13.00
C LYS A 816 4.59 21.24 13.30
N TYR A 817 5.45 20.39 12.76
CA TYR A 817 6.90 20.40 12.95
C TYR A 817 7.63 20.16 11.63
N PHE A 818 8.72 20.88 11.40
CA PHE A 818 9.69 20.59 10.36
C PHE A 818 10.80 19.67 10.89
N LEU A 819 11.02 18.55 10.19
CA LEU A 819 11.91 17.47 10.60
C LEU A 819 13.27 17.59 9.89
N LYS A 820 14.10 18.56 10.29
CA LYS A 820 15.37 18.83 9.60
C LYS A 820 16.35 17.65 9.62
N ARG A 821 16.41 16.88 10.72
CA ARG A 821 17.25 15.67 10.89
C ARG A 821 16.63 14.69 11.88
N ARG A 822 17.16 13.47 11.96
CA ARG A 822 16.73 12.39 12.88
C ARG A 822 16.91 12.65 14.39
N ASN A 823 17.42 13.81 14.79
CA ASN A 823 17.71 14.10 16.20
C ASN A 823 16.61 15.01 16.74
N ILE A 824 16.13 14.77 17.96
CA ILE A 824 15.08 15.57 18.61
C ILE A 824 15.40 17.08 18.63
N ASN A 825 16.67 17.46 18.80
CA ASN A 825 17.11 18.86 18.77
C ASN A 825 17.09 19.49 17.36
N ARG A 826 16.65 18.74 16.35
CA ARG A 826 16.52 19.14 14.94
C ARG A 826 15.09 18.95 14.43
N ILE A 827 14.15 18.80 15.36
CA ILE A 827 12.71 18.84 15.13
C ILE A 827 12.28 20.24 15.56
N PHE A 828 11.82 21.05 14.62
CA PHE A 828 11.48 22.45 14.86
C PHE A 828 9.99 22.60 14.72
N ARG A 829 9.31 23.07 15.78
CA ARG A 829 7.91 23.47 15.67
C ARG A 829 7.79 24.57 14.62
N LEU A 830 6.80 24.46 13.74
CA LEU A 830 6.50 25.53 12.78
C LEU A 830 6.03 26.79 13.54
N PRO A 831 6.26 28.00 12.99
CA PRO A 831 5.83 29.25 13.62
C PRO A 831 4.30 29.29 13.80
N ASP A 832 3.80 30.13 14.71
CA ASP A 832 2.39 30.12 15.09
C ASP A 832 1.46 30.43 13.91
N GLU A 833 1.91 31.26 12.96
CA GLU A 833 1.18 31.58 11.73
C GLU A 833 1.00 30.37 10.82
N ALA A 834 1.92 29.40 10.90
CA ALA A 834 1.82 28.13 10.19
C ALA A 834 1.06 27.07 10.99
N GLN A 835 0.64 27.28 12.25
CA GLN A 835 -0.12 26.28 13.02
C GLN A 835 -1.62 26.31 12.68
N THR A 836 -1.94 25.97 11.45
CA THR A 836 -3.27 26.07 10.82
C THR A 836 -4.16 24.83 10.99
N LEU A 837 -3.76 23.85 11.82
CA LEU A 837 -4.55 22.64 12.04
C LEU A 837 -5.91 22.98 12.66
N THR A 838 -6.97 22.37 12.13
CA THR A 838 -8.33 22.40 12.72
C THR A 838 -8.68 21.02 13.29
N ASP A 839 -9.75 20.92 14.07
CA ASP A 839 -10.19 19.67 14.75
C ASP A 839 -9.08 18.90 15.50
N ALA A 840 -8.06 19.64 15.96
CA ALA A 840 -6.82 19.08 16.46
C ALA A 840 -6.99 18.64 17.93
N SER A 841 -6.87 17.34 18.21
CA SER A 841 -6.97 16.76 19.54
C SER A 841 -6.06 15.54 19.72
N VAL A 842 -5.63 15.31 20.96
CA VAL A 842 -4.95 14.06 21.37
C VAL A 842 -5.60 13.58 22.65
N THR A 843 -6.21 12.40 22.61
CA THR A 843 -6.91 11.79 23.75
C THR A 843 -6.38 10.39 24.01
N VAL A 844 -6.70 9.84 25.19
CA VAL A 844 -6.46 8.44 25.51
C VAL A 844 -7.83 7.76 25.61
N ASP A 845 -8.10 6.79 24.75
CA ASP A 845 -9.31 5.97 24.80
C ASP A 845 -8.93 4.50 24.95
N ASP A 846 -9.48 3.81 25.94
CA ASP A 846 -9.12 2.43 26.35
C ASP A 846 -7.61 2.12 26.49
N GLY A 847 -6.78 3.13 26.75
CA GLY A 847 -5.32 2.98 26.83
C GLY A 847 -4.60 3.05 25.47
N GLU A 848 -5.31 3.44 24.42
CA GLU A 848 -4.80 3.85 23.13
C GLU A 848 -4.65 5.37 23.07
N THR A 849 -3.56 5.88 22.48
CA THR A 849 -3.51 7.29 22.11
C THR A 849 -4.23 7.48 20.79
N VAL A 850 -5.23 8.36 20.77
CA VAL A 850 -5.97 8.80 19.58
C VAL A 850 -5.57 10.25 19.29
N MET A 851 -4.98 10.50 18.12
CA MET A 851 -4.71 11.84 17.62
C MET A 851 -5.58 12.12 16.42
N ARG A 852 -6.39 13.18 16.47
CA ARG A 852 -7.22 13.65 15.37
C ARG A 852 -6.85 15.07 14.98
N PHE A 853 -6.83 15.38 13.69
CA PHE A 853 -6.64 16.73 13.17
C PHE A 853 -7.14 16.84 11.72
N THR A 854 -7.40 18.06 11.27
CA THR A 854 -7.70 18.42 9.89
C THR A 854 -6.61 19.37 9.38
N LYS A 855 -6.02 19.07 8.22
CA LYS A 855 -4.95 19.85 7.56
C LYS A 855 -5.34 20.15 6.12
N MET A 856 -5.07 21.36 5.62
CA MET A 856 -5.29 21.69 4.21
C MET A 856 -4.37 20.88 3.31
N LEU A 857 -4.84 20.45 2.14
CA LEU A 857 -4.02 19.69 1.19
C LEU A 857 -2.86 20.53 0.66
N ASN A 858 -3.09 21.82 0.41
CA ASN A 858 -2.08 22.76 -0.03
C ASN A 858 -1.95 23.91 0.98
N GLU A 859 -0.78 24.05 1.60
CA GLU A 859 -0.47 25.18 2.49
C GLU A 859 0.81 25.85 1.99
N PRO A 860 0.84 27.19 1.90
CA PRO A 860 2.02 27.90 1.41
C PRO A 860 3.22 27.61 2.30
N GLU A 861 4.38 27.40 1.66
CA GLU A 861 5.67 27.09 2.31
C GLU A 861 5.76 25.74 3.04
N GLU A 862 4.73 24.89 2.92
CA GLU A 862 4.71 23.52 3.44
C GLU A 862 4.76 22.48 2.31
N ILE A 863 4.94 21.21 2.68
CA ILE A 863 4.89 20.10 1.73
C ILE A 863 3.43 19.85 1.35
N PRO A 864 3.03 20.06 0.07
CA PRO A 864 1.66 19.83 -0.36
C PRO A 864 1.33 18.34 -0.31
N ILE A 865 0.12 18.03 0.10
CA ILE A 865 -0.44 16.69 0.11
C ILE A 865 -1.01 16.40 -1.28
N THR A 866 -0.22 15.71 -2.09
CA THR A 866 -0.59 15.30 -3.45
C THR A 866 -0.59 13.78 -3.60
N GLN A 867 -1.22 13.27 -4.66
CA GLN A 867 -1.19 11.85 -4.97
C GLN A 867 0.26 11.38 -5.16
N GLY A 868 0.62 10.27 -4.52
CA GLY A 868 1.97 9.70 -4.55
C GLY A 868 2.93 10.19 -3.46
N LEU A 869 2.52 11.17 -2.64
CA LEU A 869 3.27 11.59 -1.44
C LEU A 869 3.51 10.41 -0.49
N TYR A 870 4.68 10.36 0.15
CA TYR A 870 4.91 9.40 1.23
C TYR A 870 4.44 9.98 2.55
N PHE A 871 3.58 9.22 3.22
CA PHE A 871 3.25 9.46 4.61
C PHE A 871 4.20 8.67 5.50
N LEU A 872 4.51 9.25 6.66
CA LEU A 872 5.29 8.63 7.71
C LEU A 872 4.40 8.46 8.93
N PHE A 873 4.68 7.47 9.77
CA PHE A 873 4.12 7.43 11.12
C PHE A 873 5.21 7.11 12.12
N ALA A 874 5.00 7.58 13.35
CA ALA A 874 5.80 7.18 14.50
C ALA A 874 4.99 7.32 15.78
N PHE A 875 5.36 6.55 16.80
CA PHE A 875 4.79 6.70 18.14
C PHE A 875 5.83 6.41 19.21
N GLY A 876 5.65 7.02 20.38
CA GLY A 876 6.52 6.90 21.53
C GLY A 876 6.31 5.62 22.32
N ARG A 877 7.09 5.45 23.38
CA ARG A 877 6.86 4.41 24.40
C ARG A 877 6.24 4.95 25.68
N ASP A 878 6.24 6.28 25.80
CA ASP A 878 5.73 7.02 26.94
C ASP A 878 5.27 8.40 26.46
N GLU A 879 4.68 9.16 27.39
CA GLU A 879 4.08 10.47 27.11
C GLU A 879 5.13 11.55 26.75
N ASN A 880 6.41 11.32 27.04
CA ASN A 880 7.46 12.29 26.74
C ASN A 880 7.90 12.17 25.28
N PHE A 881 7.82 13.29 24.56
CA PHE A 881 8.32 13.37 23.20
C PHE A 881 9.81 12.99 23.14
N GLY A 882 10.14 12.02 22.28
CA GLY A 882 11.39 11.29 22.40
C GLY A 882 11.74 10.42 21.19
N TYR A 883 12.67 9.49 21.39
CA TYR A 883 13.02 8.50 20.38
C TYR A 883 11.98 7.38 20.35
N HIS A 884 11.27 7.23 19.22
CA HIS A 884 10.23 6.21 19.01
C HIS A 884 10.78 4.76 18.96
N GLY A 885 12.05 4.57 18.57
CA GLY A 885 12.60 3.22 18.37
C GLY A 885 12.41 2.68 16.95
N PRO A 886 13.06 1.55 16.61
CA PRO A 886 13.05 1.04 15.23
C PRO A 886 11.71 0.43 14.81
N ASN A 887 10.90 -0.06 15.75
CA ASN A 887 9.64 -0.77 15.48
C ASN A 887 8.40 0.12 15.56
N SER A 888 8.50 1.31 16.16
CA SER A 888 7.37 2.23 16.36
C SER A 888 7.36 3.33 15.31
N ARG A 889 7.59 2.95 14.05
CA ARG A 889 7.61 3.87 12.90
C ARG A 889 7.49 3.12 11.58
N GLY A 890 7.05 3.84 10.55
CA GLY A 890 7.06 3.34 9.18
C GLY A 890 6.77 4.44 8.16
N ARG A 891 6.60 4.01 6.91
CA ARG A 891 6.14 4.85 5.80
C ARG A 891 5.08 4.11 5.01
N PHE A 892 4.13 4.85 4.46
CA PHE A 892 3.01 4.33 3.67
C PHE A 892 2.61 5.36 2.63
N ARG A 893 1.63 5.01 1.79
CA ARG A 893 1.01 5.89 0.80
C ARG A 893 -0.50 5.80 0.99
N LEU A 894 -1.18 6.91 0.78
CA LEU A 894 -2.63 6.99 0.74
C LEU A 894 -3.07 7.20 -0.70
N ASN A 895 -4.26 6.70 -1.03
CA ASN A 895 -4.94 7.05 -2.27
C ASN A 895 -5.98 8.13 -1.90
N LEU A 896 -5.56 9.39 -2.03
CA LEU A 896 -6.34 10.55 -1.61
C LEU A 896 -7.29 11.02 -2.70
#